data_AF-A0A1I5D5H0-F1
#
_entry.id   AF-A0A1I5D5H0-F1
#
_cell.length_a   1.000
_cell.length_b   1.000
_cell.length_c   1.000
_cell.angle_alpha   90.00
_cell.angle_beta   90.00
_cell.angle_gamma   90.00
#
_symmetry.space_group_name_H-M   'P 1'
#
loop_
_entity.id
_entity.type
_entity.pdbx_description
1 polymer ?
#
loop_
_entity_poly.entity_id
_entity_poly.type
_entity_poly.pdbx_seq_one_letter_code
_entity_poly.pdbx_strand_id
1 'polypeptide(L)'
;MVDPRKNAAKSGSPKENSLCAAAAYQKASTNIDPKCPDCADKAEMQAVILYPALGTPHVAPDTDEKIRLFLIVEDKCVQEFGINGAEAPFAWYYINTHLRILPFKDAHKTSADLTGKKLYSSPAAAKAGIQVWYKGPHGSEPAGGCGLGWKDRLVSHDGLFLANIRKSAVNLFVHGVISHGLDGVNPLIAAHKKAPQVCDTTNHPLRHLFEIELDFKGLTLPPQPDTMYTLAWMVTCVYKRVTEAFGGRKVSHWEHQDKLVYDFFAQMQEKKQHFAKPFIFDLGKLSPDKWPKQKETEAGRIKPFHPFIFRKQRTFLDIGHLTDPHISCRQFALAMADAAILEGTSSPIGPKLTNGLVATQALFDKFQSGPDKVDAIFMTGDLIDFNRNLAPGKVTGKSPKDQWEHYNLAGNLDVPDYYPRGLDDMLVYSLIKRAYDHNLPVFMVTGNHEAYDEPFGISPRVNSYSAKLAARPSSRAKTVSDALKAATRVQPSGGLRDYDPNQAKGKIHFSKIPDLSIRRANAGIPADHNLTIYEACLIYGPTFPQTMQGWDFMPDNFDWFFTLFTPLADFSVAYNGQRLTGLEWGNAERMLEGSYIPDGLLPRANEAMSDDQLALLSAVCEKNANQHLLFTHFTAVSFNQYKPFSKSDVWGVNKLSDKETYGTFVLGRKALFKWVDQDKITGHFSGHSHRTGAYKVKLDEEDEDNQTLEVEARDPAKQKANPDTKYWVGTNCGGMGVQSLEGELNGWNLMPPAGYLIEGYNSRASKVVTATEKRNAQPRFCVALDYMQFVEEKKIIAWNFLTGPRMNYTASATQVEGITMTVENVHHAKPFIRGVTFYVWDSQYKIFMDYSITIDSGSRQRDTLRYNCSHANPTGLLAALQASKPAFVKVEFNHGLAKVTAKDGANLYNQFNFDDPWIYRVRPITLEETVEVSFDPNGEFPDWKWLWGAYRDSGRYIDPKIVTDKRSAHR
;
A
#
# COMPACT_ATOMS: atom_id res chain seq x y z
N MET A 1 -68.32 28.38 -2.13
CA MET A 1 -68.14 26.96 -2.49
C MET A 1 -67.74 26.91 -3.95
N VAL A 2 -66.45 26.70 -4.23
CA VAL A 2 -65.90 26.65 -5.60
C VAL A 2 -64.91 25.50 -5.65
N ASP A 3 -65.11 24.61 -6.62
CA ASP A 3 -64.39 23.36 -6.88
C ASP A 3 -64.25 23.19 -8.43
N PRO A 4 -63.43 22.27 -8.95
CA PRO A 4 -62.03 22.41 -9.30
C PRO A 4 -61.86 22.36 -10.83
N ARG A 5 -61.08 23.28 -11.41
CA ARG A 5 -60.47 23.14 -12.76
C ARG A 5 -59.67 24.40 -13.09
N LYS A 6 -58.34 24.32 -12.95
CA LYS A 6 -57.29 25.03 -13.72
C LYS A 6 -55.97 25.04 -12.94
N ASN A 7 -54.98 24.28 -13.42
CA ASN A 7 -53.65 24.78 -13.77
C ASN A 7 -52.74 23.60 -14.12
N ALA A 8 -52.69 23.29 -15.42
CA ALA A 8 -51.65 22.46 -16.01
C ALA A 8 -50.38 23.31 -16.13
N ALA A 9 -49.33 22.94 -15.39
CA ALA A 9 -47.99 23.46 -15.57
C ALA A 9 -47.37 22.82 -16.81
N LYS A 10 -46.98 23.64 -17.78
CA LYS A 10 -46.22 23.23 -18.97
C LYS A 10 -44.81 22.80 -18.59
N SER A 11 -44.45 21.62 -19.04
CA SER A 11 -43.09 21.09 -19.18
C SER A 11 -42.22 22.02 -20.03
N GLY A 12 -41.12 22.53 -19.47
CA GLY A 12 -40.02 23.16 -20.21
C GLY A 12 -38.81 22.23 -20.23
N SER A 13 -38.42 21.76 -21.41
CA SER A 13 -37.22 20.98 -21.69
C SER A 13 -35.95 21.82 -21.52
N PRO A 14 -34.84 21.29 -20.96
CA PRO A 14 -33.55 21.96 -20.98
C PRO A 14 -32.85 21.71 -22.33
N LYS A 15 -33.05 22.61 -23.28
CA LYS A 15 -32.19 22.77 -24.46
C LYS A 15 -31.84 24.26 -24.56
N GLU A 16 -30.61 24.56 -24.99
CA GLU A 16 -30.09 25.89 -25.35
C GLU A 16 -29.38 26.76 -24.30
N ASN A 17 -28.53 26.19 -23.41
CA ASN A 17 -27.57 27.00 -22.62
C ASN A 17 -26.08 26.77 -22.96
N SER A 18 -25.72 25.85 -23.86
CA SER A 18 -24.30 25.59 -24.20
C SER A 18 -23.74 26.45 -25.35
N LEU A 19 -24.60 26.96 -26.24
CA LEU A 19 -24.17 27.78 -27.38
C LEU A 19 -23.89 29.26 -27.01
N CYS A 20 -24.44 29.76 -25.90
CA CYS A 20 -24.25 31.15 -25.48
C CYS A 20 -22.90 31.41 -24.79
N ALA A 21 -22.23 30.40 -24.22
CA ALA A 21 -20.95 30.60 -23.55
C ALA A 21 -19.80 30.89 -24.54
N ALA A 22 -19.75 30.20 -25.68
CA ALA A 22 -18.76 30.47 -26.74
C ALA A 22 -18.97 31.84 -27.40
N ALA A 23 -20.22 32.24 -27.61
CA ALA A 23 -20.57 33.54 -28.22
C ALA A 23 -20.34 34.73 -27.28
N ALA A 24 -20.48 34.55 -25.96
CA ALA A 24 -20.19 35.59 -24.97
C ALA A 24 -18.69 35.88 -24.84
N TYR A 25 -17.82 34.87 -25.00
CA TYR A 25 -16.37 35.05 -24.99
C TYR A 25 -15.83 35.63 -26.32
N GLN A 26 -16.47 35.35 -27.47
CA GLN A 26 -16.15 35.98 -28.76
C GLN A 26 -16.36 37.50 -28.76
N LYS A 27 -17.25 38.04 -27.92
CA LYS A 27 -17.51 39.49 -27.85
C LYS A 27 -16.47 40.28 -27.03
N ALA A 28 -15.57 39.60 -26.31
CA ALA A 28 -14.50 40.23 -25.54
C ALA A 28 -13.15 40.31 -26.30
N SER A 29 -13.03 39.70 -27.49
CA SER A 29 -11.75 39.55 -28.19
C SER A 29 -11.45 40.61 -29.26
N THR A 30 -12.26 41.66 -29.41
CA THR A 30 -12.09 42.64 -30.50
C THR A 30 -11.10 43.78 -30.21
N ASN A 31 -10.35 43.75 -29.11
CA ASN A 31 -9.34 44.77 -28.77
C ASN A 31 -8.12 44.19 -28.03
N ILE A 32 -7.58 43.06 -28.48
CA ILE A 32 -6.29 42.56 -27.99
C ILE A 32 -5.22 42.95 -29.02
N ASP A 33 -4.61 44.12 -28.81
CA ASP A 33 -3.30 44.45 -29.39
C ASP A 33 -2.31 43.37 -28.92
N PRO A 34 -1.51 42.71 -29.79
CA PRO A 34 -0.56 41.69 -29.36
C PRO A 34 0.46 42.36 -28.44
N LYS A 35 0.21 42.27 -27.12
CA LYS A 35 0.93 43.06 -26.13
C LYS A 35 2.43 42.78 -26.22
N CYS A 36 3.18 43.88 -26.27
CA CYS A 36 4.63 44.01 -26.16
C CYS A 36 5.32 42.85 -25.39
N PRO A 37 6.51 42.38 -25.80
CA PRO A 37 7.27 41.35 -25.08
C PRO A 37 7.39 41.54 -23.56
N ASP A 38 7.44 42.79 -23.10
CA ASP A 38 7.46 43.17 -21.68
C ASP A 38 6.22 42.74 -20.89
N CYS A 39 5.07 42.55 -21.55
CA CYS A 39 3.82 42.17 -20.92
C CYS A 39 3.76 40.68 -20.55
N ALA A 40 4.29 39.79 -21.39
CA ALA A 40 4.36 38.37 -21.06
C ALA A 40 5.45 38.08 -20.02
N ASP A 41 6.59 38.76 -20.09
CA ASP A 41 7.67 38.60 -19.10
C ASP A 41 7.24 39.05 -17.69
N LYS A 42 6.16 39.84 -17.56
CA LYS A 42 5.60 40.32 -16.29
C LYS A 42 4.26 39.66 -15.94
N ALA A 43 3.70 38.81 -16.79
CA ALA A 43 2.39 38.22 -16.56
C ALA A 43 2.50 37.10 -15.50
N GLU A 44 1.88 37.31 -14.34
CA GLU A 44 1.50 36.18 -13.48
C GLU A 44 0.38 35.40 -14.18
N MET A 45 0.70 34.17 -14.60
CA MET A 45 -0.24 33.22 -15.19
C MET A 45 -0.18 31.91 -14.41
N GLN A 46 -1.22 31.66 -13.63
CA GLN A 46 -1.34 30.47 -12.81
C GLN A 46 -1.66 29.25 -13.69
N ALA A 47 -0.88 28.18 -13.51
CA ALA A 47 -1.07 26.93 -14.25
C ALA A 47 -0.58 25.71 -13.47
N VAL A 48 -1.16 24.55 -13.78
CA VAL A 48 -0.78 23.23 -13.24
C VAL A 48 -0.62 22.26 -14.40
N ILE A 49 0.47 21.51 -14.41
CA ILE A 49 0.70 20.45 -15.39
C ILE A 49 0.06 19.17 -14.86
N LEU A 50 -0.95 18.65 -15.56
CA LEU A 50 -1.65 17.43 -15.19
C LEU A 50 -0.94 16.16 -15.69
N TYR A 51 -0.26 16.25 -16.83
CA TYR A 51 0.51 15.17 -17.43
C TYR A 51 1.67 15.76 -18.24
N PRO A 52 2.90 15.23 -18.13
CA PRO A 52 3.32 14.15 -17.23
C PRO A 52 3.35 14.56 -15.75
N ALA A 53 3.36 13.56 -14.85
CA ALA A 53 3.45 13.75 -13.40
C ALA A 53 4.34 12.67 -12.76
N LEU A 54 4.77 12.86 -11.51
CA LEU A 54 5.73 12.01 -10.81
C LEU A 54 5.35 10.52 -10.78
N GLY A 55 4.06 10.19 -10.60
CA GLY A 55 3.52 8.83 -10.62
C GLY A 55 3.01 8.38 -11.99
N THR A 56 3.04 9.26 -13.00
CA THR A 56 2.63 8.97 -14.39
C THR A 56 3.55 9.69 -15.36
N PRO A 57 4.82 9.26 -15.46
CA PRO A 57 5.81 9.89 -16.34
C PRO A 57 5.44 9.73 -17.81
N HIS A 58 6.02 10.57 -18.66
CA HIS A 58 6.00 10.36 -20.10
C HIS A 58 7.21 9.54 -20.52
N VAL A 59 6.99 8.38 -21.15
CA VAL A 59 8.04 7.50 -21.66
C VAL A 59 7.77 7.26 -23.14
N ALA A 60 8.74 7.59 -23.99
CA ALA A 60 8.60 7.54 -25.44
C ALA A 60 9.87 6.99 -26.12
N PRO A 61 9.80 6.46 -27.35
CA PRO A 61 10.99 6.04 -28.09
C PRO A 61 11.87 7.25 -28.45
N ASP A 62 13.17 7.05 -28.66
CA ASP A 62 14.09 8.10 -29.11
C ASP A 62 13.87 8.59 -30.55
N THR A 63 12.95 7.93 -31.27
CA THR A 63 12.48 8.36 -32.59
C THR A 63 11.36 9.39 -32.51
N ASP A 64 10.73 9.57 -31.35
CA ASP A 64 9.75 10.64 -31.15
C ASP A 64 10.49 11.97 -31.03
N GLU A 65 10.14 12.92 -31.90
CA GLU A 65 10.73 14.27 -31.91
C GLU A 65 9.91 15.28 -31.10
N LYS A 66 8.90 14.80 -30.38
CA LYS A 66 7.90 15.63 -29.71
C LYS A 66 7.51 15.10 -28.34
N ILE A 67 7.04 15.99 -27.48
CA ILE A 67 6.40 15.64 -26.19
C ILE A 67 5.04 16.30 -26.06
N ARG A 68 4.09 15.56 -25.49
CA ARG A 68 2.74 16.03 -25.17
C ARG A 68 2.60 16.32 -23.68
N LEU A 69 1.97 17.43 -23.34
CA LEU A 69 1.57 17.76 -21.97
C LEU A 69 0.15 18.31 -21.90
N PHE A 70 -0.49 18.15 -20.75
CA PHE A 70 -1.79 18.73 -20.44
C PHE A 70 -1.66 19.75 -19.32
N LEU A 71 -2.19 20.95 -19.56
CA LEU A 71 -2.05 22.10 -18.69
C LEU A 71 -3.45 22.62 -18.31
N ILE A 72 -3.71 22.81 -17.02
CA ILE A 72 -4.88 23.56 -16.56
C ILE A 72 -4.48 24.96 -16.12
N VAL A 73 -5.27 25.95 -16.49
CA VAL A 73 -4.94 27.37 -16.31
C VAL A 73 -6.14 28.18 -15.82
N GLU A 74 -5.86 29.35 -15.27
CA GLU A 74 -6.84 30.36 -14.88
C GLU A 74 -7.50 31.09 -16.08
N ASP A 75 -8.59 31.81 -15.81
CA ASP A 75 -9.34 32.60 -16.81
C ASP A 75 -8.48 33.62 -17.58
N LYS A 76 -7.50 34.22 -16.90
CA LYS A 76 -6.62 35.22 -17.49
C LYS A 76 -5.83 34.66 -18.67
N CYS A 77 -5.41 33.40 -18.60
CA CYS A 77 -4.69 32.73 -19.69
C CYS A 77 -5.57 32.61 -20.94
N VAL A 78 -6.86 32.34 -20.80
CA VAL A 78 -7.80 32.27 -21.94
C VAL A 78 -7.91 33.62 -22.65
N GLN A 79 -7.94 34.71 -21.89
CA GLN A 79 -7.96 36.07 -22.45
C GLN A 79 -6.66 36.36 -23.20
N GLU A 80 -5.51 36.09 -22.59
CA GLU A 80 -4.20 36.40 -23.16
C GLU A 80 -3.81 35.47 -24.33
N PHE A 81 -4.29 34.22 -24.36
CA PHE A 81 -3.98 33.27 -25.44
C PHE A 81 -4.81 33.52 -26.72
N GLY A 82 -5.83 34.40 -26.64
CA GLY A 82 -6.67 34.81 -27.76
C GLY A 82 -7.48 33.67 -28.37
N ILE A 83 -8.12 32.86 -27.53
CA ILE A 83 -8.82 31.63 -27.95
C ILE A 83 -9.87 31.90 -29.04
N ASN A 84 -9.80 31.13 -30.12
CA ASN A 84 -10.79 31.11 -31.20
C ASN A 84 -11.19 29.66 -31.53
N GLY A 85 -12.35 29.23 -31.05
CA GLY A 85 -12.74 27.82 -31.12
C GLY A 85 -11.78 26.96 -30.26
N ALA A 86 -11.13 25.97 -30.88
CA ALA A 86 -10.11 25.13 -30.23
C ALA A 86 -8.69 25.70 -30.39
N GLU A 87 -8.51 26.77 -31.17
CA GLU A 87 -7.19 27.36 -31.44
C GLU A 87 -6.81 28.39 -30.39
N ALA A 88 -5.51 28.46 -30.09
CA ALA A 88 -4.91 29.39 -29.14
C ALA A 88 -3.70 30.12 -29.78
N PRO A 89 -3.94 31.03 -30.75
CA PRO A 89 -2.91 31.57 -31.65
C PRO A 89 -1.76 32.30 -30.97
N PHE A 90 -1.94 32.77 -29.73
CA PHE A 90 -0.92 33.49 -28.96
C PHE A 90 -0.32 32.66 -27.81
N ALA A 91 -0.85 31.46 -27.53
CA ALA A 91 -0.40 30.63 -26.40
C ALA A 91 1.08 30.24 -26.49
N TRP A 92 1.61 30.01 -27.70
CA TRP A 92 3.01 29.64 -27.92
C TRP A 92 3.99 30.66 -27.30
N TYR A 93 3.65 31.94 -27.31
CA TYR A 93 4.52 33.00 -26.81
C TYR A 93 4.70 32.91 -25.29
N TYR A 94 3.59 32.63 -24.60
CA TYR A 94 3.53 32.44 -23.17
C TYR A 94 4.16 31.12 -22.74
N ILE A 95 3.87 30.02 -23.44
CA ILE A 95 4.51 28.72 -23.18
C ILE A 95 6.03 28.84 -23.33
N ASN A 96 6.50 29.49 -24.38
CA ASN A 96 7.94 29.74 -24.60
C ASN A 96 8.58 30.59 -23.48
N THR A 97 7.80 31.42 -22.80
CA THR A 97 8.25 32.33 -21.75
C THR A 97 8.26 31.67 -20.38
N HIS A 98 7.23 30.89 -20.04
CA HIS A 98 7.02 30.34 -18.70
C HIS A 98 7.47 28.88 -18.53
N LEU A 99 7.38 28.06 -19.58
CA LEU A 99 7.72 26.64 -19.47
C LEU A 99 9.24 26.42 -19.53
N ARG A 100 9.76 25.49 -18.73
CA ARG A 100 11.17 25.06 -18.73
C ARG A 100 11.28 23.56 -18.90
N ILE A 101 12.38 23.14 -19.53
CA ILE A 101 12.85 21.75 -19.56
C ILE A 101 14.21 21.72 -18.89
N LEU A 102 14.38 20.81 -17.93
CA LEU A 102 15.62 20.64 -17.19
C LEU A 102 15.95 19.15 -17.07
N PRO A 103 17.23 18.75 -17.09
CA PRO A 103 17.61 17.40 -16.68
C PRO A 103 17.14 17.16 -15.25
N PHE A 104 16.62 15.98 -14.93
CA PHE A 104 15.99 15.73 -13.63
C PHE A 104 16.98 15.90 -12.46
N LYS A 105 18.26 15.56 -12.66
CA LYS A 105 19.35 15.83 -11.69
C LYS A 105 19.46 17.32 -11.30
N ASP A 106 19.04 18.22 -12.18
CA ASP A 106 19.06 19.67 -12.00
C ASP A 106 17.69 20.24 -11.60
N ALA A 107 16.66 19.40 -11.42
CA ALA A 107 15.29 19.82 -11.11
C ALA A 107 15.17 20.64 -9.80
N HIS A 108 16.13 20.51 -8.88
CA HIS A 108 16.19 21.33 -7.68
C HIS A 108 16.43 22.83 -7.96
N LYS A 109 16.94 23.19 -9.14
CA LYS A 109 17.27 24.57 -9.54
C LYS A 109 16.05 25.38 -10.02
N THR A 110 14.84 24.80 -10.01
CA THR A 110 13.59 25.47 -10.45
C THR A 110 13.16 26.64 -9.55
N SER A 111 13.77 26.83 -8.37
CA SER A 111 13.36 27.86 -7.40
C SER A 111 14.03 29.23 -7.57
N ALA A 112 14.84 29.43 -8.62
CA ALA A 112 15.52 30.71 -8.85
C ALA A 112 15.92 30.88 -10.33
N ASP A 113 14.96 31.03 -11.25
CA ASP A 113 15.30 31.32 -12.65
C ASP A 113 14.35 32.31 -13.33
N LEU A 114 14.89 33.51 -13.59
CA LEU A 114 14.41 34.45 -14.61
C LEU A 114 15.54 34.99 -15.49
N THR A 115 16.52 34.17 -15.80
CA THR A 115 17.69 34.61 -16.57
C THR A 115 17.37 35.00 -18.02
N GLY A 116 16.09 35.03 -18.42
CA GLY A 116 15.63 35.34 -19.77
C GLY A 116 15.72 34.16 -20.75
N LYS A 117 16.08 32.96 -20.28
CA LYS A 117 16.13 31.75 -21.12
C LYS A 117 14.71 31.32 -21.50
N LYS A 118 14.36 31.54 -22.76
CA LYS A 118 13.14 31.04 -23.38
C LYS A 118 13.27 29.53 -23.64
N LEU A 119 12.14 28.84 -23.75
CA LEU A 119 12.10 27.40 -24.05
C LEU A 119 12.78 27.09 -25.39
N TYR A 120 12.55 27.93 -26.39
CA TYR A 120 13.14 27.87 -27.73
C TYR A 120 14.16 28.96 -27.95
N SER A 121 15.11 28.66 -28.83
CA SER A 121 16.23 29.52 -29.23
C SER A 121 15.82 30.83 -29.92
N SER A 122 14.61 30.90 -30.50
CA SER A 122 14.06 32.11 -31.10
C SER A 122 12.52 32.09 -31.08
N PRO A 123 11.84 33.25 -31.19
CA PRO A 123 10.38 33.31 -31.34
C PRO A 123 9.86 32.57 -32.58
N ALA A 124 10.61 32.57 -33.69
CA ALA A 124 10.24 31.84 -34.90
C ALA A 124 10.27 30.32 -34.67
N ALA A 125 11.31 29.82 -33.99
CA ALA A 125 11.39 28.41 -33.59
C ALA A 125 10.27 28.05 -32.60
N ALA A 126 9.98 28.91 -31.63
CA ALA A 126 8.88 28.71 -30.69
C ALA A 126 7.51 28.60 -31.38
N LYS A 127 7.21 29.52 -32.30
CA LYS A 127 5.95 29.53 -33.05
C LYS A 127 5.80 28.30 -33.94
N ALA A 128 6.90 27.78 -34.48
CA ALA A 128 6.88 26.56 -35.30
C ALA A 128 6.80 25.27 -34.45
N GLY A 129 7.45 25.26 -33.29
CA GLY A 129 7.62 24.07 -32.45
C GLY A 129 6.55 23.86 -31.38
N ILE A 130 5.74 24.87 -31.05
CA ILE A 130 4.69 24.76 -30.03
C ILE A 130 3.32 24.70 -30.71
N GLN A 131 2.61 23.59 -30.52
CA GLN A 131 1.22 23.43 -30.91
C GLN A 131 0.33 23.37 -29.69
N VAL A 132 -0.85 24.02 -29.77
CA VAL A 132 -1.74 24.19 -28.62
C VAL A 132 -3.18 23.99 -29.05
N TRP A 133 -3.90 23.13 -28.33
CA TRP A 133 -5.33 22.91 -28.49
C TRP A 133 -6.06 23.24 -27.20
N TYR A 134 -6.99 24.19 -27.26
CA TYR A 134 -7.88 24.49 -26.17
C TYR A 134 -8.99 23.44 -26.08
N LYS A 135 -9.11 22.80 -24.92
CA LYS A 135 -10.09 21.72 -24.68
C LYS A 135 -11.37 22.23 -24.01
N GLY A 136 -11.42 23.51 -23.60
CA GLY A 136 -12.58 24.10 -22.96
C GLY A 136 -12.44 24.33 -21.45
N PRO A 137 -13.44 24.95 -20.82
CA PRO A 137 -13.56 25.01 -19.37
C PRO A 137 -14.02 23.65 -18.80
N HIS A 138 -13.76 23.43 -17.52
CA HIS A 138 -14.25 22.27 -16.77
C HIS A 138 -15.79 22.26 -16.78
N GLY A 139 -16.38 21.11 -17.10
CA GLY A 139 -17.82 21.00 -17.31
C GLY A 139 -18.27 19.64 -17.83
N SER A 140 -19.38 19.60 -18.59
CA SER A 140 -19.88 18.36 -19.21
C SER A 140 -18.94 17.84 -20.30
N GLU A 141 -19.05 16.55 -20.62
CA GLU A 141 -18.28 15.94 -21.71
C GLU A 141 -18.53 16.65 -23.05
N PRO A 142 -17.49 16.80 -23.88
CA PRO A 142 -17.65 17.38 -25.20
C PRO A 142 -18.48 16.43 -26.07
N ALA A 143 -19.54 16.95 -26.69
CA ALA A 143 -20.43 16.18 -27.56
C ALA A 143 -19.76 15.87 -28.91
N GLY A 144 -18.80 14.95 -28.91
CA GLY A 144 -18.09 14.44 -30.09
C GLY A 144 -17.14 15.42 -30.80
N GLY A 145 -16.00 14.90 -31.28
CA GLY A 145 -15.10 15.41 -32.33
C GLY A 145 -14.46 16.81 -32.23
N CYS A 146 -15.14 17.79 -31.65
CA CYS A 146 -14.74 19.20 -31.58
C CYS A 146 -15.44 19.98 -30.46
N GLY A 147 -16.24 19.32 -29.60
CA GLY A 147 -16.88 19.97 -28.46
C GLY A 147 -15.86 20.56 -27.49
N LEU A 148 -16.08 21.80 -27.04
CA LEU A 148 -15.31 22.41 -25.96
C LEU A 148 -15.93 21.98 -24.62
N GLY A 149 -15.09 21.48 -23.71
CA GLY A 149 -15.46 21.00 -22.39
C GLY A 149 -14.60 19.78 -22.01
N TRP A 150 -14.29 19.65 -20.73
CA TRP A 150 -13.65 18.44 -20.20
C TRP A 150 -14.31 18.08 -18.87
N LYS A 151 -14.76 16.83 -18.77
CA LYS A 151 -15.38 16.27 -17.56
C LYS A 151 -14.40 15.28 -16.95
N ASP A 152 -13.45 15.80 -16.19
CA ASP A 152 -12.45 15.02 -15.43
C ASP A 152 -11.65 14.02 -16.29
N ARG A 153 -11.48 14.29 -17.59
CA ARG A 153 -10.82 13.38 -18.54
C ARG A 153 -9.79 14.12 -19.40
N LEU A 154 -8.70 13.43 -19.70
CA LEU A 154 -7.70 13.84 -20.67
C LEU A 154 -7.92 13.07 -21.98
N VAL A 155 -8.42 13.78 -22.99
CA VAL A 155 -8.58 13.27 -24.35
C VAL A 155 -7.79 14.17 -25.29
N SER A 156 -6.86 13.62 -26.05
CA SER A 156 -6.06 14.41 -26.99
C SER A 156 -6.83 14.81 -28.24
N HIS A 157 -6.26 15.71 -29.04
CA HIS A 157 -6.87 16.26 -30.26
C HIS A 157 -7.10 15.19 -31.33
N ASP A 158 -6.27 14.14 -31.32
CA ASP A 158 -6.40 12.92 -32.13
C ASP A 158 -7.45 11.93 -31.59
N GLY A 159 -8.18 12.28 -30.52
CA GLY A 159 -9.20 11.44 -29.91
C GLY A 159 -8.66 10.30 -29.04
N LEU A 160 -7.37 10.26 -28.70
CA LEU A 160 -6.87 9.29 -27.73
C LEU A 160 -7.31 9.66 -26.31
N PHE A 161 -8.07 8.77 -25.68
CA PHE A 161 -8.40 8.84 -24.26
C PHE A 161 -7.17 8.40 -23.44
N LEU A 162 -6.53 9.37 -22.78
CA LEU A 162 -5.28 9.18 -22.07
C LEU A 162 -5.47 8.86 -20.59
N ALA A 163 -6.38 9.56 -19.90
CA ALA A 163 -6.56 9.40 -18.46
C ALA A 163 -7.88 9.94 -17.91
N ASN A 164 -8.32 9.38 -16.78
CA ASN A 164 -9.27 9.99 -15.86
C ASN A 164 -8.52 10.81 -14.80
N ILE A 165 -9.04 11.97 -14.44
CA ILE A 165 -8.50 12.85 -13.40
C ILE A 165 -9.27 12.59 -12.11
N ARG A 166 -8.54 12.46 -11.00
CA ARG A 166 -9.16 12.22 -9.70
C ARG A 166 -9.99 13.43 -9.25
N LYS A 167 -11.19 13.16 -8.74
CA LYS A 167 -12.09 14.21 -8.22
C LYS A 167 -11.46 15.08 -7.13
N SER A 168 -10.63 14.51 -6.24
CA SER A 168 -9.92 15.27 -5.21
C SER A 168 -8.92 16.26 -5.81
N ALA A 169 -8.22 15.89 -6.88
CA ALA A 169 -7.33 16.78 -7.63
C ALA A 169 -8.11 17.89 -8.34
N VAL A 170 -9.26 17.56 -8.95
CA VAL A 170 -10.17 18.55 -9.55
C VAL A 170 -10.65 19.55 -8.50
N ASN A 171 -11.09 19.09 -7.33
CA ASN A 171 -11.49 19.96 -6.23
C ASN A 171 -10.36 20.90 -5.81
N LEU A 172 -9.13 20.38 -5.69
CA LEU A 172 -7.97 21.18 -5.31
C LEU A 172 -7.67 22.28 -6.33
N PHE A 173 -7.54 21.92 -7.61
CA PHE A 173 -7.06 22.84 -8.64
C PHE A 173 -8.15 23.74 -9.24
N VAL A 174 -9.35 23.18 -9.49
CA VAL A 174 -10.45 23.89 -10.14
C VAL A 174 -11.26 24.69 -9.12
N HIS A 175 -11.53 24.10 -7.95
CA HIS A 175 -12.41 24.72 -6.96
C HIS A 175 -11.66 25.40 -5.83
N GLY A 176 -10.34 25.18 -5.71
CA GLY A 176 -9.58 25.64 -4.55
C GLY A 176 -10.16 25.03 -3.28
N VAL A 177 -10.43 23.73 -3.26
CA VAL A 177 -10.97 23.05 -2.07
C VAL A 177 -10.11 21.84 -1.78
N ILE A 178 -9.45 21.83 -0.62
CA ILE A 178 -8.85 20.60 -0.09
C ILE A 178 -10.00 19.73 0.40
N SER A 179 -10.09 18.52 -0.13
CA SER A 179 -11.11 17.55 0.31
C SER A 179 -10.88 17.18 1.76
N HIS A 180 -11.87 17.38 2.64
CA HIS A 180 -12.10 16.48 3.78
C HIS A 180 -13.57 16.56 4.25
N GLY A 181 -14.21 15.40 4.34
CA GLY A 181 -15.03 14.97 5.46
C GLY A 181 -16.39 15.66 5.68
N LEU A 182 -17.44 14.90 5.37
CA LEU A 182 -18.72 14.75 6.10
C LEU A 182 -19.70 15.93 6.26
N ASP A 183 -19.26 17.18 6.20
CA ASP A 183 -20.11 18.26 6.71
C ASP A 183 -20.62 19.19 5.61
N GLY A 184 -20.07 19.09 4.38
CA GLY A 184 -20.34 20.06 3.32
C GLY A 184 -19.98 21.50 3.70
N VAL A 185 -19.33 21.71 4.85
CA VAL A 185 -18.98 23.01 5.41
C VAL A 185 -17.56 22.95 5.97
N ASN A 186 -16.58 23.13 5.09
CA ASN A 186 -15.71 24.29 5.20
C ASN A 186 -15.04 24.51 3.84
N PRO A 187 -15.49 25.46 3.01
CA PRO A 187 -14.62 25.98 1.97
C PRO A 187 -13.35 26.51 2.63
N LEU A 188 -12.26 26.65 1.88
CA LEU A 188 -11.00 27.30 2.30
C LEU A 188 -11.19 28.49 3.26
N ILE A 189 -12.32 29.19 3.18
CA ILE A 189 -12.73 30.43 3.86
C ILE A 189 -12.51 30.48 5.38
N ALA A 190 -12.90 29.49 6.21
CA ALA A 190 -12.81 29.69 7.67
C ALA A 190 -11.39 29.46 8.24
N ALA A 191 -10.60 28.56 7.64
CA ALA A 191 -9.17 28.43 7.91
C ALA A 191 -8.38 29.58 7.24
N HIS A 192 -8.75 30.00 6.02
CA HIS A 192 -8.21 31.20 5.34
C HIS A 192 -8.29 32.46 6.20
N LYS A 193 -9.31 32.58 7.04
CA LYS A 193 -9.52 33.76 7.90
C LYS A 193 -8.73 33.73 9.21
N LYS A 194 -8.20 32.58 9.63
CA LYS A 194 -7.48 32.43 10.92
C LYS A 194 -6.00 32.06 10.75
N ALA A 195 -5.62 31.45 9.64
CA ALA A 195 -4.23 31.32 9.24
C ALA A 195 -3.68 32.74 8.99
N PRO A 196 -2.54 33.14 9.57
CA PRO A 196 -1.78 34.25 9.00
C PRO A 196 -1.54 33.85 7.55
N GLN A 197 -2.06 34.62 6.58
CA GLN A 197 -2.13 34.20 5.18
C GLN A 197 -0.77 33.75 4.66
N VAL A 198 -0.70 32.55 4.07
CA VAL A 198 0.36 32.28 3.09
C VAL A 198 -0.09 32.95 1.80
N CYS A 199 0.23 34.24 1.69
CA CYS A 199 0.13 35.12 0.52
C CYS A 199 -1.02 36.14 0.50
N ASP A 200 -0.62 37.34 0.13
CA ASP A 200 -1.39 38.55 -0.18
C ASP A 200 -2.08 38.46 -1.57
N THR A 201 -2.37 37.24 -2.08
CA THR A 201 -3.05 37.00 -3.36
C THR A 201 -4.09 35.88 -3.28
N THR A 202 -5.16 36.06 -4.06
CA THR A 202 -6.23 35.06 -4.22
C THR A 202 -5.79 33.99 -5.22
N ASN A 203 -5.80 32.70 -4.82
CA ASN A 203 -5.67 31.61 -5.80
C ASN A 203 -6.88 31.68 -6.75
N HIS A 204 -6.64 31.71 -8.06
CA HIS A 204 -7.70 31.71 -9.04
C HIS A 204 -8.07 30.27 -9.43
N PRO A 205 -9.36 29.95 -9.60
CA PRO A 205 -9.82 28.67 -10.15
C PRO A 205 -9.12 28.31 -11.47
N LEU A 206 -8.46 27.14 -11.54
CA LEU A 206 -7.80 26.63 -12.75
C LEU A 206 -8.75 25.74 -13.55
N ARG A 207 -9.70 26.34 -14.27
CA ARG A 207 -10.79 25.59 -14.94
C ARG A 207 -10.56 25.28 -16.42
N HIS A 208 -9.54 25.83 -17.05
CA HIS A 208 -9.37 25.74 -18.50
C HIS A 208 -8.29 24.72 -18.87
N LEU A 209 -8.64 23.71 -19.67
CA LEU A 209 -7.69 22.67 -20.09
C LEU A 209 -7.11 22.97 -21.46
N PHE A 210 -5.79 22.82 -21.55
CA PHE A 210 -5.01 22.91 -22.77
C PHE A 210 -4.21 21.63 -22.98
N GLU A 211 -4.20 21.17 -24.21
CA GLU A 211 -3.25 20.18 -24.70
C GLU A 211 -2.14 20.92 -25.44
N ILE A 212 -0.89 20.56 -25.16
CA ILE A 212 0.29 21.20 -25.74
C ILE A 212 1.19 20.10 -26.29
N GLU A 213 1.71 20.31 -27.49
CA GLU A 213 2.75 19.49 -28.09
C GLU A 213 3.97 20.37 -28.37
N LEU A 214 5.15 19.90 -27.96
CA LEU A 214 6.42 20.59 -28.11
C LEU A 214 7.34 19.77 -29.02
N ASP A 215 7.78 20.37 -30.12
CA ASP A 215 8.82 19.84 -31.01
C ASP A 215 10.21 20.13 -30.44
N PHE A 216 11.10 19.15 -30.43
CA PHE A 216 12.46 19.33 -29.90
C PHE A 216 13.35 20.21 -30.77
N LYS A 217 13.01 20.37 -32.04
CA LYS A 217 13.75 21.19 -32.98
C LYS A 217 13.72 22.64 -32.56
N GLY A 218 14.90 23.17 -32.24
CA GLY A 218 15.07 24.56 -31.84
C GLY A 218 14.81 24.84 -30.36
N LEU A 219 14.55 23.81 -29.54
CA LEU A 219 14.64 23.91 -28.08
C LEU A 219 16.03 24.39 -27.67
N THR A 220 16.09 25.22 -26.62
CA THR A 220 17.37 25.65 -26.05
C THR A 220 18.13 24.52 -25.39
N LEU A 221 17.41 23.51 -24.88
CA LEU A 221 17.96 22.29 -24.32
C LEU A 221 17.21 21.08 -24.91
N PRO A 222 17.71 20.48 -26.00
CA PRO A 222 17.11 19.31 -26.61
C PRO A 222 17.25 18.08 -25.67
N PRO A 223 16.17 17.35 -25.37
CA PRO A 223 16.24 16.11 -24.61
C PRO A 223 17.16 15.08 -25.26
N GLN A 224 17.91 14.35 -24.44
CA GLN A 224 18.78 13.25 -24.88
C GLN A 224 18.17 11.90 -24.50
N PRO A 225 18.37 10.84 -25.33
CA PRO A 225 17.93 9.50 -24.99
C PRO A 225 18.52 9.01 -23.66
N ASP A 226 17.76 8.17 -22.97
CA ASP A 226 18.05 7.55 -21.66
C ASP A 226 18.40 8.52 -20.53
N THR A 227 18.09 9.80 -20.72
CA THR A 227 18.24 10.83 -19.69
C THR A 227 16.86 11.30 -19.26
N MET A 228 16.61 11.31 -17.96
CA MET A 228 15.37 11.83 -17.39
C MET A 228 15.40 13.36 -17.38
N TYR A 229 14.30 13.97 -17.81
CA TYR A 229 14.05 15.41 -17.73
C TYR A 229 12.79 15.67 -16.91
N THR A 230 12.59 16.92 -16.51
CA THR A 230 11.33 17.40 -15.93
C THR A 230 10.90 18.69 -16.62
N LEU A 231 9.59 18.89 -16.69
CA LEU A 231 8.97 20.17 -17.00
C LEU A 231 8.77 20.99 -15.72
N ALA A 232 8.72 22.31 -15.85
CA ALA A 232 8.32 23.23 -14.78
C ALA A 232 7.65 24.49 -15.37
N TRP A 233 6.50 24.89 -14.82
CA TRP A 233 5.81 26.12 -15.21
C TRP A 233 6.19 27.29 -14.30
N MET A 234 7.03 28.19 -14.79
CA MET A 234 7.65 29.26 -14.01
C MET A 234 6.81 30.54 -14.00
N VAL A 235 6.58 31.10 -12.82
CA VAL A 235 5.89 32.38 -12.62
C VAL A 235 6.72 33.33 -11.75
N THR A 236 6.50 34.63 -11.91
CA THR A 236 7.19 35.65 -11.11
C THR A 236 6.89 35.51 -9.63
N CYS A 237 7.93 35.47 -8.81
CA CYS A 237 7.81 35.44 -7.36
C CYS A 237 7.76 36.88 -6.84
N VAL A 238 6.55 37.38 -6.63
CA VAL A 238 6.33 38.70 -6.00
C VAL A 238 6.10 38.60 -4.48
N TYR A 239 6.26 37.41 -3.89
CA TYR A 239 5.75 37.11 -2.54
C TYR A 239 6.82 36.98 -1.46
N LYS A 240 6.66 37.76 -0.38
CA LYS A 240 7.55 37.76 0.78
C LYS A 240 7.61 36.42 1.52
N ARG A 241 6.48 35.72 1.69
CA ARG A 241 6.45 34.45 2.45
C ARG A 241 7.01 33.26 1.68
N VAL A 242 6.88 33.25 0.35
CA VAL A 242 7.62 32.30 -0.52
C VAL A 242 9.11 32.52 -0.31
N THR A 243 9.58 33.77 -0.40
CA THR A 243 10.97 34.16 -0.11
C THR A 243 11.45 33.70 1.28
N GLU A 244 10.63 33.84 2.32
CA GLU A 244 10.91 33.33 3.68
C GLU A 244 10.98 31.80 3.72
N ALA A 245 10.10 31.09 3.02
CA ALA A 245 10.17 29.64 2.87
C ALA A 245 11.48 29.19 2.17
N PHE A 246 12.15 30.07 1.40
CA PHE A 246 13.48 29.86 0.82
C PHE A 246 14.63 30.39 1.69
N GLY A 247 14.40 30.57 3.00
CA GLY A 247 15.43 31.02 3.94
C GLY A 247 15.83 32.48 3.74
N GLY A 248 14.88 33.31 3.30
CA GLY A 248 15.09 34.75 3.07
C GLY A 248 15.86 35.07 1.78
N ARG A 249 16.22 34.07 0.96
CA ARG A 249 16.84 34.28 -0.35
C ARG A 249 15.82 34.86 -1.32
N LYS A 250 16.19 35.94 -2.03
CA LYS A 250 15.35 36.57 -3.06
C LYS A 250 15.10 35.60 -4.21
N VAL A 251 13.95 34.95 -4.20
CA VAL A 251 13.47 34.12 -5.32
C VAL A 251 12.84 35.06 -6.33
N SER A 252 13.37 35.09 -7.57
CA SER A 252 12.75 35.87 -8.64
C SER A 252 11.54 35.16 -9.22
N HIS A 253 11.53 33.83 -9.20
CA HIS A 253 10.68 32.99 -10.02
C HIS A 253 10.48 31.60 -9.39
N TRP A 254 9.30 31.02 -9.55
CA TRP A 254 8.92 29.79 -8.87
C TRP A 254 7.88 29.01 -9.68
N GLU A 255 7.74 27.72 -9.42
CA GLU A 255 6.74 26.87 -10.08
C GLU A 255 5.38 27.00 -9.39
N HIS A 256 4.32 27.39 -10.11
CA HIS A 256 3.02 27.67 -9.47
C HIS A 256 2.47 26.50 -8.64
N GLN A 257 2.66 25.28 -9.12
CA GLN A 257 2.22 24.07 -8.43
C GLN A 257 2.98 23.81 -7.11
N ASP A 258 4.24 24.28 -6.97
CA ASP A 258 4.99 24.19 -5.70
C ASP A 258 4.21 24.88 -4.56
N LYS A 259 3.61 26.04 -4.80
CA LYS A 259 2.80 26.77 -3.79
C LYS A 259 1.55 26.00 -3.45
N LEU A 260 0.86 25.40 -4.43
CA LEU A 260 -0.34 24.61 -4.13
C LEU A 260 0.00 23.46 -3.18
N VAL A 261 1.14 22.80 -3.41
CA VAL A 261 1.67 21.77 -2.51
C VAL A 261 2.12 22.34 -1.15
N TYR A 262 2.75 23.52 -1.11
CA TYR A 262 3.08 24.18 0.15
C TYR A 262 1.86 24.63 0.95
N ASP A 263 0.85 25.17 0.30
CA ASP A 263 -0.42 25.57 0.90
C ASP A 263 -1.15 24.35 1.44
N PHE A 264 -1.11 23.23 0.72
CA PHE A 264 -1.59 21.94 1.18
C PHE A 264 -0.87 21.52 2.48
N PHE A 265 0.47 21.50 2.50
CA PHE A 265 1.21 21.15 3.71
C PHE A 265 0.98 22.11 4.88
N ALA A 266 0.95 23.42 4.63
CA ALA A 266 0.70 24.42 5.66
C ALA A 266 -0.67 24.21 6.32
N GLN A 267 -1.70 23.93 5.52
CA GLN A 267 -3.04 23.63 6.03
C GLN A 267 -3.08 22.32 6.83
N MET A 268 -2.35 21.29 6.41
CA MET A 268 -2.25 20.06 7.17
C MET A 268 -1.54 20.25 8.52
N GLN A 269 -0.51 21.11 8.57
CA GLN A 269 0.22 21.42 9.81
C GLN A 269 -0.63 22.15 10.85
N GLU A 270 -1.62 22.95 10.44
CA GLU A 270 -2.56 23.59 11.38
C GLU A 270 -3.36 22.57 12.21
N LYS A 271 -3.57 21.36 11.67
CA LYS A 271 -4.29 20.28 12.35
C LYS A 271 -3.47 19.60 13.47
N LYS A 272 -2.22 20.00 13.73
CA LYS A 272 -1.30 19.47 14.78
C LYS A 272 -1.13 17.94 14.84
N GLN A 273 -1.60 17.23 13.82
CA GLN A 273 -1.52 15.77 13.66
C GLN A 273 -0.74 15.40 12.40
N HIS A 274 0.14 16.29 11.95
CA HIS A 274 0.88 16.18 10.70
C HIS A 274 2.36 16.40 10.93
N PHE A 275 3.23 15.84 10.08
CA PHE A 275 4.68 16.06 10.24
C PHE A 275 5.05 17.55 10.06
N ALA A 276 6.14 17.96 10.71
CA ALA A 276 6.56 19.36 10.78
C ALA A 276 7.40 19.85 9.58
N LYS A 277 8.11 18.96 8.87
CA LYS A 277 9.11 19.32 7.84
C LYS A 277 8.92 18.52 6.53
N PRO A 278 8.50 19.15 5.41
CA PRO A 278 8.25 18.48 4.11
C PRO A 278 9.53 18.30 3.27
N PHE A 279 10.47 17.51 3.79
CA PHE A 279 11.72 17.19 3.10
C PHE A 279 11.91 15.69 2.95
N ILE A 280 12.41 15.26 1.79
CA ILE A 280 12.74 13.86 1.51
C ILE A 280 13.72 13.29 2.54
N PHE A 281 13.62 11.99 2.77
CA PHE A 281 14.56 11.22 3.56
C PHE A 281 15.80 10.83 2.74
N ASP A 282 16.95 10.74 3.40
CA ASP A 282 18.19 10.26 2.80
C ASP A 282 18.24 8.72 2.80
N LEU A 283 17.91 8.13 1.65
CA LEU A 283 17.91 6.68 1.45
C LEU A 283 19.28 6.11 1.03
N GLY A 284 20.33 6.93 0.93
CA GLY A 284 21.65 6.48 0.47
C GLY A 284 22.38 5.53 1.43
N LYS A 285 22.03 5.53 2.71
CA LYS A 285 22.60 4.66 3.77
C LYS A 285 21.50 4.06 4.64
N LEU A 286 20.48 3.49 4.00
CA LEU A 286 19.33 2.92 4.70
C LEU A 286 19.75 1.64 5.47
N SER A 287 19.32 1.53 6.72
CA SER A 287 19.39 0.29 7.49
C SER A 287 18.06 0.04 8.21
N PRO A 288 17.65 -1.23 8.43
CA PRO A 288 16.33 -1.54 8.99
C PRO A 288 16.08 -0.95 10.38
N ASP A 289 17.14 -0.78 11.16
CA ASP A 289 17.17 -0.37 12.57
C ASP A 289 17.49 1.12 12.76
N LYS A 290 17.55 1.89 11.68
CA LYS A 290 17.91 3.31 11.74
C LYS A 290 16.94 4.17 10.97
N TRP A 291 16.28 5.06 11.70
CA TRP A 291 15.44 6.09 11.09
C TRP A 291 16.28 7.02 10.18
N PRO A 292 15.96 7.14 8.88
CA PRO A 292 16.72 7.99 7.96
C PRO A 292 16.55 9.48 8.32
N LYS A 293 17.61 10.25 8.07
CA LYS A 293 17.58 11.71 8.26
C LYS A 293 16.92 12.38 7.05
N GLN A 294 16.25 13.51 7.28
CA GLN A 294 15.75 14.35 6.19
C GLN A 294 16.88 15.17 5.54
N LYS A 295 16.80 15.37 4.22
CA LYS A 295 17.67 16.29 3.48
C LYS A 295 17.08 17.69 3.54
N GLU A 296 17.36 18.44 4.61
CA GLU A 296 16.87 19.82 4.81
C GLU A 296 17.60 20.86 3.91
N THR A 297 17.73 20.55 2.63
CA THR A 297 18.30 21.40 1.59
C THR A 297 17.25 21.69 0.52
N GLU A 298 17.53 22.63 -0.37
CA GLU A 298 16.63 22.95 -1.49
C GLU A 298 16.36 21.74 -2.40
N ALA A 299 17.38 20.91 -2.63
CA ALA A 299 17.27 19.66 -3.40
C ALA A 299 16.49 18.56 -2.69
N GLY A 300 16.33 18.66 -1.37
CA GLY A 300 15.57 17.71 -0.57
C GLY A 300 14.13 18.14 -0.30
N ARG A 301 13.67 19.29 -0.81
CA ARG A 301 12.27 19.70 -0.66
C ARG A 301 11.35 18.80 -1.49
N ILE A 302 10.16 18.55 -0.97
CA ILE A 302 9.08 17.94 -1.76
C ILE A 302 8.55 18.98 -2.75
N LYS A 303 8.39 18.58 -4.00
CA LYS A 303 7.93 19.41 -5.12
C LYS A 303 7.14 18.55 -6.12
N PRO A 304 6.10 19.07 -6.78
CA PRO A 304 5.55 18.46 -7.98
C PRO A 304 6.65 18.38 -9.06
N PHE A 305 6.97 17.16 -9.52
CA PHE A 305 7.83 16.98 -10.68
C PHE A 305 7.01 16.43 -11.85
N HIS A 306 7.44 16.76 -13.07
CA HIS A 306 6.77 16.41 -14.31
C HIS A 306 7.74 15.64 -15.23
N PRO A 307 8.12 14.41 -14.83
CA PRO A 307 9.20 13.66 -15.45
C PRO A 307 8.86 13.11 -16.84
N PHE A 308 9.86 13.12 -17.71
CA PHE A 308 9.79 12.44 -19.00
C PHE A 308 11.16 11.91 -19.45
N ILE A 309 11.14 10.85 -20.26
CA ILE A 309 12.35 10.19 -20.78
C ILE A 309 12.09 9.56 -22.15
N PHE A 310 13.11 9.61 -23.02
CA PHE A 310 13.13 8.89 -24.28
C PHE A 310 14.03 7.66 -24.17
N ARG A 311 13.59 6.51 -24.67
CA ARG A 311 14.33 5.24 -24.59
C ARG A 311 14.93 4.88 -25.94
N LYS A 312 16.24 4.62 -25.95
CA LYS A 312 17.00 4.36 -27.16
C LYS A 312 16.75 2.97 -27.71
N GLN A 313 16.37 2.87 -29.00
CA GLN A 313 16.34 1.61 -29.77
C GLN A 313 15.55 0.46 -29.11
N ARG A 314 14.52 0.77 -28.32
CA ARG A 314 13.63 -0.25 -27.74
C ARG A 314 12.34 -0.34 -28.54
N THR A 315 11.98 -1.55 -28.94
CA THR A 315 10.67 -1.80 -29.57
C THR A 315 9.57 -1.86 -28.51
N PHE A 316 9.85 -2.56 -27.41
CA PHE A 316 9.02 -2.69 -26.23
C PHE A 316 9.87 -2.40 -24.99
N LEU A 317 9.25 -1.86 -23.95
CA LEU A 317 9.89 -1.61 -22.67
C LEU A 317 9.90 -2.89 -21.83
N ASP A 318 11.05 -3.16 -21.20
CA ASP A 318 11.14 -4.09 -20.08
C ASP A 318 10.56 -3.40 -18.83
N ILE A 319 9.62 -4.06 -18.13
CA ILE A 319 8.88 -3.48 -17.00
C ILE A 319 9.18 -4.25 -15.72
N GLY A 320 9.53 -3.55 -14.65
CA GLY A 320 9.53 -4.09 -13.30
C GLY A 320 8.18 -3.85 -12.63
N HIS A 321 7.46 -4.89 -12.22
CA HIS A 321 6.20 -4.76 -11.49
C HIS A 321 6.42 -5.01 -9.99
N LEU A 322 5.99 -4.06 -9.18
CA LEU A 322 6.05 -4.08 -7.72
C LEU A 322 4.65 -3.78 -7.17
N THR A 323 4.25 -4.46 -6.11
CA THR A 323 2.93 -4.31 -5.51
C THR A 323 3.01 -4.53 -4.01
N ASP A 324 2.09 -3.94 -3.24
CA ASP A 324 2.00 -4.19 -1.81
C ASP A 324 3.35 -3.92 -1.08
N PRO A 325 4.05 -2.78 -1.27
CA PRO A 325 5.30 -2.52 -0.53
C PRO A 325 5.09 -2.24 0.97
N HIS A 326 3.89 -1.82 1.39
CA HIS A 326 3.54 -1.58 2.80
C HIS A 326 4.62 -0.81 3.57
N ILE A 327 5.07 0.31 3.01
CA ILE A 327 6.10 1.14 3.64
C ILE A 327 5.52 1.75 4.92
N SER A 328 6.18 1.45 6.04
CA SER A 328 5.68 1.82 7.37
C SER A 328 6.83 2.29 8.24
N CYS A 329 6.83 3.57 8.63
CA CYS A 329 7.89 4.12 9.47
C CYS A 329 7.99 3.41 10.83
N ARG A 330 6.89 2.84 11.33
CA ARG A 330 6.88 2.04 12.55
C ARG A 330 7.79 0.82 12.50
N GLN A 331 8.07 0.26 11.32
CA GLN A 331 9.02 -0.85 11.20
C GLN A 331 10.43 -0.45 11.65
N PHE A 332 10.85 0.81 11.44
CA PHE A 332 12.12 1.32 12.00
C PHE A 332 12.07 1.41 13.53
N ALA A 333 10.93 1.84 14.07
CA ALA A 333 10.69 1.86 15.52
C ALA A 333 10.81 0.45 16.13
N LEU A 334 10.14 -0.53 15.55
CA LEU A 334 10.12 -1.91 16.02
C LEU A 334 11.48 -2.59 15.85
N ALA A 335 12.21 -2.30 14.76
CA ALA A 335 13.53 -2.86 14.50
C ALA A 335 14.60 -2.44 15.53
N MET A 336 14.37 -1.34 16.26
CA MET A 336 15.24 -0.89 17.36
C MET A 336 14.94 -1.60 18.69
N ALA A 337 13.89 -2.43 18.78
CA ALA A 337 13.53 -3.12 20.01
C ALA A 337 14.56 -4.19 20.38
N ASP A 338 15.07 -4.13 21.62
CA ASP A 338 16.02 -5.09 22.18
C ASP A 338 15.34 -6.20 23.01
N ALA A 339 14.00 -6.27 22.98
CA ALA A 339 13.24 -7.32 23.63
C ALA A 339 13.63 -8.70 23.09
N ALA A 340 13.64 -9.70 23.96
CA ALA A 340 14.01 -11.07 23.65
C ALA A 340 13.08 -12.06 24.37
N ILE A 341 12.77 -13.20 23.76
CA ILE A 341 11.86 -14.21 24.33
C ILE A 341 12.38 -14.74 25.68
N LEU A 342 13.67 -15.05 25.73
CA LEU A 342 14.44 -15.44 26.91
C LEU A 342 15.51 -14.37 27.16
N GLU A 343 15.31 -13.56 28.19
CA GLU A 343 16.22 -12.45 28.53
C GLU A 343 17.64 -12.93 28.83
N GLY A 344 18.63 -12.33 28.18
CA GLY A 344 20.04 -12.69 28.30
C GLY A 344 20.43 -14.01 27.63
N THR A 345 19.49 -14.75 27.04
CA THR A 345 19.74 -16.06 26.42
C THR A 345 19.43 -16.08 24.92
N SER A 346 18.31 -15.51 24.51
CA SER A 346 17.89 -15.47 23.10
C SER A 346 18.29 -14.17 22.41
N SER A 347 18.39 -14.19 21.08
CA SER A 347 18.68 -12.99 20.29
C SER A 347 17.54 -11.96 20.37
N PRO A 348 17.86 -10.65 20.30
CA PRO A 348 16.84 -9.60 20.23
C PRO A 348 15.93 -9.76 19.01
N ILE A 349 14.66 -9.35 19.16
CA ILE A 349 13.64 -9.51 18.13
C ILE A 349 13.76 -8.45 17.04
N GLY A 350 14.08 -7.19 17.37
CA GLY A 350 14.14 -6.08 16.42
C GLY A 350 14.95 -6.37 15.14
N PRO A 351 16.19 -6.88 15.23
CA PRO A 351 17.01 -7.24 14.07
C PRO A 351 16.44 -8.34 13.17
N LYS A 352 15.43 -9.09 13.62
CA LYS A 352 14.77 -10.16 12.85
C LYS A 352 13.65 -9.65 11.96
N LEU A 353 13.13 -8.45 12.23
CA LEU A 353 11.98 -7.86 11.54
C LEU A 353 12.30 -7.47 10.10
N THR A 354 11.43 -7.85 9.18
CA THR A 354 11.46 -7.39 7.78
C THR A 354 10.99 -5.94 7.71
N ASN A 355 11.76 -5.08 7.04
CA ASN A 355 11.43 -3.67 6.82
C ASN A 355 11.09 -3.46 5.35
N GLY A 356 9.85 -3.05 5.07
CA GLY A 356 9.30 -2.94 3.73
C GLY A 356 10.00 -1.92 2.86
N LEU A 357 10.44 -0.78 3.42
CA LEU A 357 11.22 0.21 2.66
C LEU A 357 12.59 -0.35 2.25
N VAL A 358 13.27 -1.06 3.14
CA VAL A 358 14.59 -1.66 2.85
C VAL A 358 14.46 -2.74 1.77
N ALA A 359 13.45 -3.60 1.88
CA ALA A 359 13.18 -4.65 0.89
C ALA A 359 12.82 -4.06 -0.48
N THR A 360 11.90 -3.09 -0.50
CA THR A 360 11.48 -2.41 -1.74
C THR A 360 12.65 -1.67 -2.38
N GLN A 361 13.48 -0.96 -1.61
CA GLN A 361 14.66 -0.28 -2.14
C GLN A 361 15.66 -1.28 -2.77
N ALA A 362 15.84 -2.47 -2.17
CA ALA A 362 16.71 -3.50 -2.74
C ALA A 362 16.19 -3.99 -4.10
N LEU A 363 14.87 -4.10 -4.28
CA LEU A 363 14.26 -4.43 -5.57
C LEU A 363 14.45 -3.30 -6.59
N PHE A 364 14.30 -2.04 -6.19
CA PHE A 364 14.62 -0.88 -7.02
C PHE A 364 16.07 -0.91 -7.50
N ASP A 365 17.04 -1.15 -6.60
CA ASP A 365 18.46 -1.19 -6.95
C ASP A 365 18.76 -2.32 -7.97
N LYS A 366 18.05 -3.47 -7.88
CA LYS A 366 18.12 -4.57 -8.86
C LYS A 366 17.50 -4.22 -10.21
N PHE A 367 16.35 -3.56 -10.22
CA PHE A 367 15.69 -3.12 -11.45
C PHE A 367 16.41 -1.94 -12.12
N GLN A 368 17.19 -1.19 -11.37
CA GLN A 368 17.95 -0.06 -11.90
C GLN A 368 19.20 -0.49 -12.68
N SER A 369 19.80 -1.64 -12.35
CA SER A 369 21.11 -2.03 -12.89
C SER A 369 21.37 -3.53 -12.84
N GLY A 370 22.33 -4.00 -13.63
CA GLY A 370 22.70 -5.42 -13.67
C GLY A 370 21.79 -6.24 -14.58
N PRO A 371 21.71 -7.58 -14.38
CA PRO A 371 21.00 -8.48 -15.29
C PRO A 371 19.48 -8.33 -15.25
N ASP A 372 18.94 -7.75 -14.17
CA ASP A 372 17.50 -7.55 -13.96
C ASP A 372 17.07 -6.12 -14.29
N LYS A 373 17.92 -5.35 -14.99
CA LYS A 373 17.63 -3.95 -15.34
C LYS A 373 16.35 -3.86 -16.18
N VAL A 374 15.50 -2.90 -15.84
CA VAL A 374 14.26 -2.58 -16.57
C VAL A 374 14.30 -1.17 -17.14
N ASP A 375 13.39 -0.89 -18.07
CA ASP A 375 13.22 0.43 -18.67
C ASP A 375 12.23 1.30 -17.90
N ALA A 376 11.29 0.70 -17.15
CA ALA A 376 10.36 1.38 -16.25
C ALA A 376 9.91 0.47 -15.10
N ILE A 377 9.47 1.06 -13.99
CA ILE A 377 8.79 0.35 -12.90
C ILE A 377 7.31 0.70 -12.90
N PHE A 378 6.45 -0.27 -12.61
CA PHE A 378 5.05 -0.11 -12.29
C PHE A 378 4.81 -0.52 -10.84
N MET A 379 4.38 0.41 -9.99
CA MET A 379 4.02 0.17 -8.59
C MET A 379 2.50 0.20 -8.43
N THR A 380 1.91 -0.93 -8.01
CA THR A 380 0.45 -1.06 -7.93
C THR A 380 -0.04 -1.13 -6.47
N GLY A 381 -0.39 0.03 -5.92
CA GLY A 381 -1.14 0.17 -4.66
C GLY A 381 -0.52 -0.42 -3.40
N ASP A 382 -1.17 -0.12 -2.28
CA ASP A 382 -0.73 -0.48 -0.92
C ASP A 382 0.74 -0.09 -0.66
N LEU A 383 1.02 1.13 -1.08
CA LEU A 383 2.30 1.81 -1.00
C LEU A 383 2.72 2.01 0.46
N ILE A 384 1.75 2.36 1.29
CA ILE A 384 1.85 2.56 2.73
C ILE A 384 0.88 1.62 3.44
N ASP A 385 1.01 1.44 4.75
CA ASP A 385 -0.01 0.70 5.52
C ASP A 385 -1.23 1.56 5.87
N PHE A 386 -1.00 2.85 6.16
CA PHE A 386 -2.00 3.81 6.61
C PHE A 386 -1.38 5.21 6.65
N ASN A 387 -2.21 6.24 6.68
CA ASN A 387 -1.79 7.63 6.55
C ASN A 387 -1.12 8.18 7.83
N ARG A 388 -1.55 7.77 9.03
CA ARG A 388 -1.02 8.24 10.33
C ARG A 388 -0.20 7.17 11.02
N ASN A 389 1.08 7.44 11.27
CA ASN A 389 1.97 6.42 11.85
C ASN A 389 2.85 6.94 12.97
N LEU A 390 3.28 6.03 13.87
CA LEU A 390 4.13 6.35 14.99
C LEU A 390 5.46 6.92 14.49
N ALA A 391 5.73 8.18 14.81
CA ALA A 391 7.01 8.79 14.49
C ALA A 391 8.16 8.05 15.21
N PRO A 392 9.15 7.46 14.50
CA PRO A 392 10.16 6.62 15.14
C PRO A 392 11.01 7.35 16.18
N GLY A 393 11.20 8.66 16.02
CA GLY A 393 11.87 9.50 17.02
C GLY A 393 11.20 9.54 18.39
N LYS A 394 9.93 9.11 18.51
CA LYS A 394 9.25 8.97 19.81
C LYS A 394 9.70 7.73 20.58
N VAL A 395 10.33 6.75 19.92
CA VAL A 395 10.74 5.48 20.54
C VAL A 395 12.22 5.14 20.35
N THR A 396 12.97 5.91 19.56
CA THR A 396 14.41 5.73 19.40
C THR A 396 15.15 5.75 20.75
N GLY A 397 15.96 4.71 20.99
CA GLY A 397 16.79 4.58 22.20
C GLY A 397 16.02 4.25 23.48
N LYS A 398 14.74 3.92 23.38
CA LYS A 398 13.88 3.60 24.53
C LYS A 398 13.84 2.11 24.83
N SER A 399 13.72 1.78 26.11
CA SER A 399 13.55 0.39 26.56
C SER A 399 12.17 -0.16 26.16
N PRO A 400 11.95 -1.49 26.12
CA PRO A 400 10.66 -2.07 25.72
C PRO A 400 9.47 -1.48 26.48
N LYS A 401 9.55 -1.31 27.81
CA LYS A 401 8.47 -0.71 28.60
C LYS A 401 8.07 0.69 28.12
N ASP A 402 9.04 1.51 27.74
CA ASP A 402 8.82 2.90 27.36
C ASP A 402 8.23 2.95 25.95
N GLN A 403 8.63 2.03 25.07
CA GLN A 403 8.04 1.91 23.73
C GLN A 403 6.57 1.47 23.79
N TRP A 404 6.21 0.54 24.67
CA TRP A 404 4.84 0.04 24.83
C TRP A 404 3.83 1.14 25.17
N GLU A 405 4.23 2.10 26.00
CA GLU A 405 3.40 3.27 26.28
C GLU A 405 3.09 4.05 25.02
N HIS A 406 4.06 4.20 24.11
CA HIS A 406 3.88 4.89 22.83
C HIS A 406 3.00 4.10 21.83
N TYR A 407 3.10 2.77 21.82
CA TYR A 407 2.26 1.89 20.98
C TYR A 407 0.79 1.82 21.41
N ASN A 408 0.41 2.40 22.56
CA ASN A 408 -0.99 2.54 22.97
C ASN A 408 -1.75 3.51 22.05
N LEU A 409 -2.29 3.00 20.95
CA LEU A 409 -3.05 3.78 19.97
C LEU A 409 -4.24 4.50 20.61
N ALA A 410 -5.02 3.80 21.43
CA ALA A 410 -6.20 4.38 22.07
C ALA A 410 -5.86 5.56 23.00
N GLY A 411 -4.65 5.60 23.55
CA GLY A 411 -4.14 6.69 24.39
C GLY A 411 -3.49 7.82 23.60
N ASN A 412 -2.78 7.50 22.51
CA ASN A 412 -1.81 8.41 21.91
C ASN A 412 -2.15 8.89 20.50
N LEU A 413 -3.14 8.31 19.83
CA LEU A 413 -3.45 8.63 18.44
C LEU A 413 -3.62 10.13 18.20
N ASP A 414 -4.39 10.81 19.05
CA ASP A 414 -4.67 12.24 18.93
C ASP A 414 -3.65 13.14 19.66
N VAL A 415 -2.60 12.56 20.25
CA VAL A 415 -1.52 13.33 20.86
C VAL A 415 -0.67 13.96 19.75
N PRO A 416 -0.49 15.30 19.74
CA PRO A 416 0.31 15.96 18.73
C PRO A 416 1.71 15.34 18.57
N ASP A 417 2.16 15.24 17.33
CA ASP A 417 3.47 14.70 16.91
C ASP A 417 3.71 13.20 17.19
N TYR A 418 2.77 12.44 17.78
CA TYR A 418 2.97 11.01 18.03
C TYR A 418 2.68 10.16 16.80
N TYR A 419 1.50 10.36 16.21
CA TYR A 419 1.03 9.66 15.01
C TYR A 419 0.80 10.66 13.87
N PRO A 420 1.84 11.37 13.41
CA PRO A 420 1.69 12.32 12.32
C PRO A 420 1.26 11.63 11.03
N ARG A 421 0.37 12.30 10.31
CA ARG A 421 0.01 11.97 8.94
C ARG A 421 1.15 12.27 7.96
N GLY A 422 1.33 11.42 6.95
CA GLY A 422 2.17 11.65 5.77
C GLY A 422 3.65 11.25 5.89
N LEU A 423 4.09 10.67 7.02
CA LEU A 423 5.49 10.20 7.15
C LEU A 423 5.83 9.09 6.15
N ASP A 424 4.90 8.17 5.95
CA ASP A 424 5.10 6.99 5.11
C ASP A 424 5.07 7.40 3.62
N ASP A 425 4.14 8.28 3.22
CA ASP A 425 4.12 8.90 1.89
C ASP A 425 5.43 9.61 1.54
N MET A 426 6.04 10.29 2.52
CA MET A 426 7.35 10.93 2.31
C MET A 426 8.48 9.92 2.09
N LEU A 427 8.43 8.75 2.72
CA LEU A 427 9.39 7.66 2.45
C LEU A 427 9.19 7.12 1.03
N VAL A 428 7.94 6.90 0.61
CA VAL A 428 7.59 6.52 -0.76
C VAL A 428 8.12 7.57 -1.74
N TYR A 429 7.79 8.85 -1.53
CA TYR A 429 8.28 9.95 -2.38
C TYR A 429 9.80 9.98 -2.48
N SER A 430 10.50 9.75 -1.36
CA SER A 430 11.97 9.70 -1.33
C SER A 430 12.54 8.56 -2.18
N LEU A 431 11.87 7.40 -2.18
CA LEU A 431 12.21 6.25 -3.01
C LEU A 431 11.97 6.54 -4.50
N ILE A 432 10.83 7.12 -4.84
CA ILE A 432 10.49 7.49 -6.21
C ILE A 432 11.48 8.52 -6.76
N LYS A 433 11.77 9.58 -5.99
CA LYS A 433 12.75 10.59 -6.40
C LYS A 433 14.12 9.97 -6.66
N ARG A 434 14.55 9.02 -5.82
CA ARG A 434 15.81 8.28 -6.03
C ARG A 434 15.82 7.54 -7.37
N ALA A 435 14.73 6.88 -7.76
CA ALA A 435 14.63 6.21 -9.04
C ALA A 435 14.81 7.18 -10.22
N TYR A 436 14.17 8.35 -10.15
CA TYR A 436 14.31 9.38 -11.16
C TYR A 436 15.72 10.00 -11.21
N ASP A 437 16.39 10.18 -10.07
CA ASP A 437 17.80 10.59 -10.01
C ASP A 437 18.73 9.58 -10.74
N HIS A 438 18.23 8.35 -10.99
CA HIS A 438 18.90 7.28 -11.73
C HIS A 438 18.28 6.99 -13.12
N ASN A 439 17.47 7.89 -13.65
CA ASN A 439 16.80 7.77 -14.96
C ASN A 439 15.86 6.56 -15.10
N LEU A 440 15.23 6.14 -14.00
CA LEU A 440 14.25 5.06 -13.98
C LEU A 440 12.84 5.63 -13.75
N PRO A 441 11.96 5.69 -14.77
CA PRO A 441 10.58 6.14 -14.63
C PRO A 441 9.76 5.16 -13.79
N VAL A 442 8.83 5.70 -13.00
CA VAL A 442 7.93 4.92 -12.15
C VAL A 442 6.48 5.32 -12.39
N PHE A 443 5.66 4.35 -12.82
CA PHE A 443 4.22 4.46 -12.90
C PHE A 443 3.58 3.98 -11.60
N MET A 444 2.53 4.64 -11.13
CA MET A 444 1.92 4.38 -9.83
C MET A 444 0.40 4.41 -9.92
N VAL A 445 -0.25 3.49 -9.20
CA VAL A 445 -1.69 3.51 -8.91
C VAL A 445 -1.91 3.22 -7.43
N THR A 446 -3.10 3.56 -6.91
CA THR A 446 -3.45 3.36 -5.50
C THR A 446 -4.04 1.97 -5.23
N GLY A 447 -3.89 1.53 -3.98
CA GLY A 447 -4.59 0.42 -3.34
C GLY A 447 -5.54 0.93 -2.27
N ASN A 448 -6.03 0.05 -1.40
CA ASN A 448 -6.91 0.44 -0.30
C ASN A 448 -6.17 1.15 0.84
N HIS A 449 -4.91 0.83 1.08
CA HIS A 449 -4.20 1.35 2.25
C HIS A 449 -3.84 2.84 2.15
N GLU A 450 -3.77 3.42 0.94
CA GLU A 450 -3.68 4.88 0.79
C GLU A 450 -4.94 5.60 1.29
N ALA A 451 -6.07 4.90 1.46
CA ALA A 451 -7.31 5.44 2.02
C ALA A 451 -7.42 5.26 3.55
N TYR A 452 -6.57 4.45 4.18
CA TYR A 452 -6.62 4.18 5.62
C TYR A 452 -6.05 5.35 6.41
N ASP A 453 -6.81 5.91 7.36
CA ASP A 453 -6.33 7.02 8.19
C ASP A 453 -5.43 6.49 9.30
N GLU A 454 -5.95 5.54 10.06
CA GLU A 454 -5.45 5.17 11.35
C GLU A 454 -4.75 3.79 11.33
N PRO A 455 -3.72 3.61 12.15
CA PRO A 455 -3.09 2.30 12.23
C PRO A 455 -4.03 1.26 12.84
N PHE A 456 -4.19 0.14 12.15
CA PHE A 456 -4.56 -1.10 12.82
C PHE A 456 -3.28 -1.72 13.45
N GLY A 457 -3.46 -2.54 14.47
CA GLY A 457 -2.35 -3.23 15.12
C GLY A 457 -1.99 -4.45 14.30
N ILE A 458 -0.81 -5.00 14.53
CA ILE A 458 -0.31 -6.14 13.76
C ILE A 458 -1.04 -7.46 14.05
N SER A 459 -2.06 -7.48 14.91
CA SER A 459 -2.88 -8.68 15.14
C SER A 459 -4.26 -8.30 15.68
N PRO A 460 -5.13 -7.73 14.83
CA PRO A 460 -6.45 -7.29 15.28
C PRO A 460 -7.26 -8.46 15.87
N ARG A 461 -8.25 -8.14 16.71
CA ARG A 461 -9.03 -9.13 17.47
C ARG A 461 -10.53 -8.87 17.31
N VAL A 462 -11.26 -9.82 16.71
CA VAL A 462 -12.69 -9.73 16.41
C VAL A 462 -13.48 -10.41 17.51
N ASN A 463 -14.50 -9.76 18.07
CA ASN A 463 -15.58 -10.50 18.73
C ASN A 463 -16.85 -10.50 17.85
N SER A 464 -17.82 -11.33 18.20
CA SER A 464 -19.08 -11.46 17.44
C SER A 464 -19.85 -10.13 17.29
N TYR A 465 -19.56 -9.11 18.11
CA TYR A 465 -20.14 -7.77 18.02
C TYR A 465 -19.39 -6.88 17.01
N SER A 466 -18.06 -6.90 17.02
CA SER A 466 -17.23 -6.18 16.04
C SER A 466 -17.38 -6.74 14.62
N ALA A 467 -17.57 -8.06 14.48
CA ALA A 467 -17.93 -8.70 13.22
C ALA A 467 -19.27 -8.18 12.65
N LYS A 468 -20.25 -7.89 13.52
CA LYS A 468 -21.55 -7.30 13.11
C LYS A 468 -21.44 -5.85 12.65
N LEU A 469 -20.48 -5.09 13.18
CA LEU A 469 -20.22 -3.69 12.79
C LEU A 469 -19.53 -3.59 11.42
N ALA A 470 -18.63 -4.53 11.10
CA ALA A 470 -17.99 -4.63 9.78
C ALA A 470 -18.94 -5.17 8.69
N ALA A 471 -19.96 -5.95 9.06
CA ALA A 471 -20.89 -6.60 8.12
C ALA A 471 -22.07 -5.73 7.65
N ARG A 472 -22.17 -4.45 8.04
CA ARG A 472 -23.25 -3.53 7.58
C ARG A 472 -22.73 -2.25 6.90
N PRO A 473 -22.25 -2.33 5.64
CA PRO A 473 -21.72 -1.20 4.86
C PRO A 473 -22.74 -0.14 4.39
N SER A 474 -24.02 -0.49 4.33
CA SER A 474 -24.93 0.13 3.36
C SER A 474 -25.63 1.42 3.80
N SER A 475 -25.20 2.10 4.87
CA SER A 475 -25.94 3.25 5.41
C SER A 475 -25.26 4.62 5.32
N ARG A 476 -24.08 4.74 4.70
CA ARG A 476 -23.49 6.07 4.39
C ARG A 476 -23.45 6.41 2.90
N ALA A 477 -23.43 5.43 2.01
CA ALA A 477 -23.30 5.67 0.58
C ALA A 477 -24.56 6.29 -0.09
N LYS A 478 -25.75 6.27 0.54
CA LYS A 478 -26.96 6.86 -0.08
C LYS A 478 -28.07 7.38 0.84
N THR A 479 -28.00 7.20 2.18
CA THR A 479 -29.27 7.04 2.93
C THR A 479 -29.49 7.99 4.11
N VAL A 480 -28.52 8.72 4.67
CA VAL A 480 -28.80 9.44 5.93
C VAL A 480 -29.75 10.64 5.72
N SER A 481 -29.55 11.47 4.69
CA SER A 481 -30.43 12.63 4.44
C SER A 481 -31.81 12.23 3.88
N ASP A 482 -31.85 11.24 2.99
CA ASP A 482 -33.10 10.78 2.36
C ASP A 482 -33.91 9.85 3.27
N ALA A 483 -33.27 9.03 4.13
CA ALA A 483 -33.97 8.25 5.15
C ALA A 483 -34.45 9.11 6.32
N LEU A 484 -33.75 10.18 6.72
CA LEU A 484 -34.26 11.10 7.75
C LEU A 484 -35.51 11.87 7.26
N LYS A 485 -35.60 12.18 5.96
CA LYS A 485 -36.80 12.77 5.36
C LYS A 485 -37.94 11.75 5.20
N ALA A 486 -37.64 10.49 4.87
CA ALA A 486 -38.63 9.41 4.74
C ALA A 486 -39.11 8.84 6.09
N ALA A 487 -38.28 8.87 7.13
CA ALA A 487 -38.56 8.30 8.46
C ALA A 487 -39.47 9.17 9.35
N THR A 488 -39.99 10.29 8.86
CA THR A 488 -41.02 11.06 9.56
C THR A 488 -42.42 10.45 9.44
N ARG A 489 -42.62 9.36 8.68
CA ARG A 489 -43.97 8.83 8.39
C ARG A 489 -44.27 7.38 8.73
N VAL A 490 -43.36 6.61 9.30
CA VAL A 490 -43.69 5.25 9.78
C VAL A 490 -42.93 4.96 11.07
N GLN A 491 -43.67 4.69 12.15
CA GLN A 491 -43.12 4.14 13.39
C GLN A 491 -43.07 2.60 13.27
N PRO A 492 -41.91 1.98 13.51
CA PRO A 492 -41.84 0.63 14.05
C PRO A 492 -41.25 0.65 15.47
N SER A 493 -41.88 -0.13 16.34
CA SER A 493 -41.46 -0.43 17.71
C SER A 493 -40.17 -1.26 17.72
N GLY A 494 -39.04 -0.66 18.05
CA GLY A 494 -37.75 -1.33 18.27
C GLY A 494 -36.57 -0.41 17.98
N GLY A 495 -35.91 0.08 19.03
CA GLY A 495 -34.98 1.21 19.01
C GLY A 495 -33.81 1.10 18.03
N LEU A 496 -33.81 1.97 17.02
CA LEU A 496 -32.71 2.29 16.10
C LEU A 496 -32.31 3.79 16.20
N ARG A 497 -32.77 4.49 17.24
CA ARG A 497 -32.65 5.95 17.36
C ARG A 497 -31.36 6.48 18.00
N ASP A 498 -30.48 5.61 18.49
CA ASP A 498 -29.27 6.03 19.23
C ASP A 498 -27.95 5.77 18.49
N TYR A 499 -27.98 5.49 17.19
CA TYR A 499 -26.76 5.20 16.42
C TYR A 499 -26.08 6.47 15.88
N ASP A 500 -25.06 6.93 16.59
CA ASP A 500 -24.06 7.87 16.09
C ASP A 500 -22.85 7.09 15.53
N PRO A 501 -22.55 7.14 14.22
CA PRO A 501 -21.38 6.49 13.63
C PRO A 501 -20.04 7.04 14.19
N ASN A 502 -20.04 8.19 14.87
CA ASN A 502 -18.88 8.69 15.60
C ASN A 502 -18.69 8.01 16.97
N GLN A 503 -19.68 7.28 17.49
CA GLN A 503 -19.54 6.45 18.70
C GLN A 503 -18.85 5.11 18.42
N ALA A 504 -18.58 4.74 17.16
CA ALA A 504 -17.71 3.61 16.82
C ALA A 504 -16.22 3.87 17.14
N LYS A 505 -15.86 5.09 17.57
CA LYS A 505 -14.61 5.39 18.32
C LYS A 505 -14.62 4.84 19.75
N GLY A 506 -15.52 3.89 20.05
CA GLY A 506 -15.73 3.27 21.35
C GLY A 506 -14.64 2.26 21.67
N LYS A 507 -13.76 2.64 22.61
CA LYS A 507 -12.74 1.78 23.22
C LYS A 507 -13.32 0.42 23.59
N ILE A 508 -12.82 -0.64 22.95
CA ILE A 508 -13.07 -2.00 23.39
C ILE A 508 -12.36 -2.20 24.74
N HIS A 509 -13.13 -2.36 25.82
CA HIS A 509 -12.59 -2.64 27.15
C HIS A 509 -12.30 -4.14 27.29
N PHE A 510 -11.07 -4.54 26.93
CA PHE A 510 -10.61 -5.94 26.98
C PHE A 510 -10.71 -6.59 28.36
N SER A 511 -10.69 -5.81 29.45
CA SER A 511 -10.87 -6.31 30.82
C SER A 511 -12.28 -6.84 31.13
N LYS A 512 -13.25 -6.68 30.21
CA LYS A 512 -14.66 -7.06 30.41
C LYS A 512 -15.18 -8.06 29.38
N ILE A 513 -14.34 -8.54 28.46
CA ILE A 513 -14.79 -9.49 27.43
C ILE A 513 -14.47 -10.90 27.92
N PRO A 514 -15.47 -11.78 28.08
CA PRO A 514 -15.21 -13.17 28.46
C PRO A 514 -14.36 -13.87 27.38
N ASP A 515 -13.36 -14.61 27.85
CA ASP A 515 -12.28 -15.28 27.08
C ASP A 515 -12.72 -16.06 25.83
N LEU A 516 -13.99 -16.47 25.74
CA LEU A 516 -14.50 -17.33 24.67
C LEU A 516 -15.04 -16.59 23.43
N SER A 517 -15.01 -15.25 23.40
CA SER A 517 -15.69 -14.47 22.34
C SER A 517 -14.79 -13.69 21.40
N ILE A 518 -13.45 -13.72 21.58
CA ILE A 518 -12.49 -12.97 20.76
C ILE A 518 -11.70 -13.94 19.85
N ARG A 519 -11.88 -13.83 18.53
CA ARG A 519 -11.10 -14.50 17.49
C ARG A 519 -10.01 -13.58 16.94
N ARG A 520 -8.94 -14.14 16.39
CA ARG A 520 -7.87 -13.38 15.73
C ARG A 520 -8.35 -12.88 14.36
N ALA A 521 -8.38 -11.57 14.14
CA ALA A 521 -8.46 -11.01 12.79
C ALA A 521 -7.04 -10.84 12.26
N ASN A 522 -6.85 -11.09 10.98
CA ASN A 522 -5.61 -10.83 10.23
C ASN A 522 -4.36 -11.35 10.95
N ALA A 523 -4.40 -12.61 11.41
CA ALA A 523 -3.31 -13.20 12.15
C ALA A 523 -1.98 -13.23 11.37
N GLY A 524 -2.03 -13.10 10.02
CA GLY A 524 -0.89 -13.09 9.09
C GLY A 524 0.02 -11.86 9.12
N ILE A 525 -0.44 -10.69 9.56
CA ILE A 525 0.36 -9.44 9.49
C ILE A 525 1.74 -9.55 10.17
N PRO A 526 1.91 -10.19 11.35
CA PRO A 526 3.24 -10.35 11.92
C PRO A 526 4.12 -11.33 11.13
N ALA A 527 3.55 -12.31 10.42
CA ALA A 527 4.32 -13.17 9.52
C ALA A 527 4.85 -12.38 8.32
N ASP A 528 4.10 -11.39 7.83
CA ASP A 528 4.56 -10.45 6.80
C ASP A 528 5.81 -9.67 7.29
N HIS A 529 5.90 -9.43 8.59
CA HIS A 529 7.08 -8.83 9.24
C HIS A 529 8.16 -9.84 9.65
N ASN A 530 7.99 -11.11 9.25
CA ASN A 530 8.84 -12.24 9.58
C ASN A 530 8.97 -12.48 11.08
N LEU A 531 7.90 -12.30 11.87
CA LEU A 531 7.86 -12.50 13.33
C LEU A 531 6.95 -13.67 13.74
N THR A 532 7.35 -14.43 14.78
CA THR A 532 6.42 -15.35 15.45
C THR A 532 5.34 -14.55 16.18
N ILE A 533 4.21 -15.18 16.52
CA ILE A 533 3.12 -14.49 17.23
C ILE A 533 3.61 -14.03 18.61
N TYR A 534 4.38 -14.87 19.32
CA TYR A 534 4.93 -14.50 20.62
C TYR A 534 5.93 -13.32 20.53
N GLU A 535 6.79 -13.31 19.50
CA GLU A 535 7.72 -12.20 19.25
C GLU A 535 6.98 -10.88 18.96
N ALA A 536 5.94 -10.96 18.13
CA ALA A 536 5.07 -9.84 17.79
C ALA A 536 4.34 -9.29 19.02
N CYS A 537 3.75 -10.17 19.84
CA CYS A 537 3.16 -9.82 21.13
C CYS A 537 4.18 -9.11 22.03
N LEU A 538 5.40 -9.64 22.13
CA LEU A 538 6.44 -9.11 23.02
C LEU A 538 6.86 -7.69 22.64
N ILE A 539 7.09 -7.40 21.36
CA ILE A 539 7.49 -6.06 20.91
C ILE A 539 6.37 -5.05 21.14
N TYR A 540 5.12 -5.38 20.80
CA TYR A 540 3.98 -4.46 20.94
C TYR A 540 3.51 -4.29 22.39
N GLY A 541 3.83 -5.26 23.26
CA GLY A 541 3.49 -5.19 24.67
C GLY A 541 2.02 -5.52 24.96
N PRO A 542 1.55 -5.19 26.18
CA PRO A 542 0.16 -5.45 26.61
C PRO A 542 -0.92 -4.80 25.74
N THR A 543 -0.55 -3.86 24.85
CA THR A 543 -1.45 -3.18 23.91
C THR A 543 -1.58 -3.90 22.57
N PHE A 544 -0.82 -4.97 22.32
CA PHE A 544 -0.92 -5.81 21.10
C PHE A 544 -2.37 -6.15 20.70
N PRO A 545 -3.30 -6.47 21.63
CA PRO A 545 -4.70 -6.76 21.27
C PRO A 545 -5.57 -5.54 20.94
N GLN A 546 -5.12 -4.29 21.16
CA GLN A 546 -5.97 -3.09 21.23
C GLN A 546 -6.61 -2.62 19.92
N THR A 547 -6.53 -3.40 18.86
CA THR A 547 -6.78 -2.88 17.51
C THR A 547 -7.90 -3.61 16.83
N MET A 548 -9.02 -2.90 16.68
CA MET A 548 -9.94 -3.03 15.56
C MET A 548 -10.70 -1.72 15.43
N GLN A 549 -10.66 -1.14 14.24
CA GLN A 549 -11.66 -0.19 13.80
C GLN A 549 -12.36 -0.83 12.61
N GLY A 550 -13.70 -0.91 12.65
CA GLY A 550 -14.47 -1.60 11.61
C GLY A 550 -14.52 -0.84 10.28
N TRP A 551 -14.06 0.42 10.25
CA TRP A 551 -14.18 1.37 9.14
C TRP A 551 -13.03 2.38 9.18
N ASP A 552 -11.98 2.15 8.39
CA ASP A 552 -10.82 3.07 8.28
C ASP A 552 -10.59 3.59 6.85
N PHE A 553 -11.22 2.97 5.85
CA PHE A 553 -11.20 3.45 4.46
C PHE A 553 -11.92 4.79 4.32
N MET A 554 -11.18 5.85 3.98
CA MET A 554 -11.72 7.14 3.61
C MET A 554 -11.12 7.62 2.28
N PRO A 555 -11.93 7.78 1.21
CA PRO A 555 -11.44 8.28 -0.08
C PRO A 555 -10.73 9.63 -0.01
N ASP A 556 -11.07 10.46 0.99
CA ASP A 556 -10.42 11.75 1.18
C ASP A 556 -8.94 11.63 1.55
N ASN A 557 -8.51 10.48 2.09
CA ASN A 557 -7.11 10.25 2.45
C ASN A 557 -6.20 10.02 1.23
N PHE A 558 -6.78 9.78 0.06
CA PHE A 558 -6.01 9.75 -1.19
C PHE A 558 -5.48 11.14 -1.61
N ASP A 559 -5.89 12.22 -0.94
CA ASP A 559 -5.42 13.59 -1.21
C ASP A 559 -3.88 13.70 -1.26
N TRP A 560 -3.14 12.99 -0.41
CA TRP A 560 -1.68 12.91 -0.43
C TRP A 560 -1.16 12.35 -1.74
N PHE A 561 -1.67 11.17 -2.09
CA PHE A 561 -1.26 10.49 -3.30
C PHE A 561 -1.50 11.38 -4.53
N PHE A 562 -2.73 11.91 -4.67
CA PHE A 562 -3.12 12.64 -5.87
C PHE A 562 -2.60 14.08 -5.93
N THR A 563 -2.12 14.62 -4.81
CA THR A 563 -1.48 15.94 -4.77
C THR A 563 0.01 15.84 -5.10
N LEU A 564 0.71 14.77 -4.65
CA LEU A 564 2.17 14.68 -4.74
C LEU A 564 2.67 13.84 -5.92
N PHE A 565 2.01 12.73 -6.22
CA PHE A 565 2.50 11.80 -7.23
C PHE A 565 1.85 12.07 -8.59
N THR A 566 0.53 12.10 -8.67
CA THR A 566 -0.16 12.33 -9.95
C THR A 566 -1.61 12.74 -9.72
N PRO A 567 -2.19 13.66 -10.50
CA PRO A 567 -3.62 13.94 -10.42
C PRO A 567 -4.49 12.90 -11.15
N LEU A 568 -3.88 11.95 -11.85
CA LEU A 568 -4.56 10.98 -12.71
C LEU A 568 -4.97 9.76 -11.89
N ALA A 569 -6.27 9.46 -11.88
CA ALA A 569 -6.85 8.28 -11.25
C ALA A 569 -6.51 7.00 -12.06
N ASP A 570 -6.69 7.09 -13.37
CA ASP A 570 -6.48 6.00 -14.32
C ASP A 570 -5.79 6.57 -15.55
N PHE A 571 -4.96 5.77 -16.21
CA PHE A 571 -4.21 6.25 -17.38
C PHE A 571 -3.82 5.12 -18.32
N SER A 572 -3.56 5.49 -19.58
CA SER A 572 -3.02 4.61 -20.60
C SER A 572 -1.94 5.30 -21.43
N VAL A 573 -0.70 4.80 -21.32
CA VAL A 573 0.48 5.31 -22.03
C VAL A 573 0.85 4.37 -23.17
N ALA A 574 1.09 4.93 -24.35
CA ALA A 574 1.58 4.21 -25.52
C ALA A 574 3.11 4.28 -25.60
N TYR A 575 3.75 3.18 -25.98
CA TYR A 575 5.16 3.13 -26.36
C TYR A 575 5.31 2.23 -27.58
N ASN A 576 5.50 2.80 -28.78
CA ASN A 576 5.45 2.03 -30.04
C ASN A 576 4.18 1.14 -30.12
N GLY A 577 4.36 -0.18 -30.29
CA GLY A 577 3.28 -1.17 -30.29
C GLY A 577 2.86 -1.68 -28.90
N GLN A 578 3.43 -1.13 -27.82
CA GLN A 578 3.13 -1.45 -26.43
C GLN A 578 2.13 -0.45 -25.84
N ARG A 579 1.23 -0.95 -25.00
CA ARG A 579 0.28 -0.15 -24.23
C ARG A 579 0.39 -0.51 -22.76
N LEU A 580 0.62 0.49 -21.91
CA LEU A 580 0.70 0.35 -20.46
C LEU A 580 -0.49 1.07 -19.83
N THR A 581 -1.38 0.35 -19.14
CA THR A 581 -2.58 0.92 -18.53
C THR A 581 -2.59 0.69 -17.04
N GLY A 582 -2.85 1.73 -16.25
CA GLY A 582 -2.98 1.67 -14.80
C GLY A 582 -4.38 2.10 -14.36
N LEU A 583 -4.99 1.37 -13.43
CA LEU A 583 -6.28 1.72 -12.82
C LEU A 583 -6.18 1.81 -11.30
N GLU A 584 -6.79 2.84 -10.71
CA GLU A 584 -6.86 3.00 -9.26
C GLU A 584 -7.84 2.03 -8.57
N TRP A 585 -7.74 1.94 -7.25
CA TRP A 585 -8.64 1.17 -6.38
C TRP A 585 -10.12 1.59 -6.45
N GLY A 586 -10.39 2.89 -6.66
CA GLY A 586 -11.73 3.47 -6.59
C GLY A 586 -12.10 4.05 -5.21
N ASN A 587 -13.39 4.26 -4.96
CA ASN A 587 -13.88 5.05 -3.81
C ASN A 587 -14.48 4.24 -2.66
N ALA A 588 -14.43 2.90 -2.73
CA ALA A 588 -14.98 2.07 -1.68
C ALA A 588 -14.35 0.69 -1.63
N GLU A 589 -14.33 0.14 -0.42
CA GLU A 589 -13.99 -1.24 -0.15
C GLU A 589 -15.13 -1.98 0.57
N ARG A 590 -15.05 -3.32 0.60
CA ARG A 590 -15.93 -4.15 1.43
C ARG A 590 -15.17 -5.27 2.09
N MET A 591 -15.15 -5.25 3.42
CA MET A 591 -14.54 -6.32 4.19
C MET A 591 -15.40 -7.60 4.26
N LEU A 592 -16.75 -7.52 4.25
CA LEU A 592 -17.62 -8.68 4.50
C LEU A 592 -18.93 -8.68 3.67
N GLU A 593 -19.27 -9.83 3.07
CA GLU A 593 -20.60 -10.20 2.57
C GLU A 593 -21.05 -11.51 3.22
N GLY A 594 -22.16 -11.49 3.97
CA GLY A 594 -22.91 -12.70 4.33
C GLY A 594 -22.23 -13.70 5.28
N SER A 595 -22.92 -14.03 6.37
CA SER A 595 -22.58 -15.03 7.40
C SER A 595 -21.47 -14.65 8.40
N TYR A 596 -21.69 -15.09 9.64
CA TYR A 596 -21.03 -14.66 10.89
C TYR A 596 -19.57 -15.11 11.05
N ILE A 597 -18.97 -15.70 10.01
CA ILE A 597 -17.66 -16.35 10.07
C ILE A 597 -16.82 -15.72 8.95
N PRO A 598 -15.79 -14.91 9.29
CA PRO A 598 -14.85 -14.41 8.30
C PRO A 598 -14.01 -15.58 7.80
N ASP A 599 -14.34 -16.07 6.62
CA ASP A 599 -13.61 -17.14 5.93
C ASP A 599 -12.53 -16.57 4.97
N GLY A 600 -12.32 -15.24 4.99
CA GLY A 600 -11.24 -14.50 4.31
C GLY A 600 -10.97 -13.14 4.94
N LEU A 601 -9.75 -12.62 4.73
CA LEU A 601 -9.17 -11.50 5.50
C LEU A 601 -9.00 -10.19 4.69
N LEU A 602 -9.23 -10.23 3.38
CA LEU A 602 -8.92 -9.11 2.47
C LEU A 602 -10.19 -8.38 1.99
N PRO A 603 -10.22 -7.04 2.01
CA PRO A 603 -11.33 -6.25 1.46
C PRO A 603 -11.48 -6.47 -0.05
N ARG A 604 -12.70 -6.34 -0.55
CA ARG A 604 -12.98 -6.23 -2.00
C ARG A 604 -13.00 -4.79 -2.46
N ALA A 605 -12.54 -4.54 -3.68
CA ALA A 605 -12.68 -3.26 -4.36
C ALA A 605 -14.06 -3.18 -5.04
N ASN A 606 -15.05 -2.63 -4.32
CA ASN A 606 -16.43 -2.60 -4.82
C ASN A 606 -16.66 -1.60 -5.95
N GLU A 607 -15.91 -0.51 -5.94
CA GLU A 607 -16.05 0.59 -6.89
C GLU A 607 -14.84 0.70 -7.84
N ALA A 608 -13.96 -0.31 -7.83
CA ALA A 608 -13.00 -0.54 -8.90
C ALA A 608 -13.73 -1.02 -10.17
N MET A 609 -13.12 -0.76 -11.33
CA MET A 609 -13.72 -0.96 -12.65
C MET A 609 -15.06 -0.22 -12.80
N SER A 610 -15.09 1.03 -12.34
CA SER A 610 -16.21 1.97 -12.51
C SER A 610 -16.52 2.28 -13.97
N ASP A 611 -17.63 2.96 -14.23
CA ASP A 611 -18.01 3.39 -15.59
C ASP A 611 -16.92 4.23 -16.27
N ASP A 612 -16.23 5.09 -15.53
CA ASP A 612 -15.12 5.90 -16.06
C ASP A 612 -13.89 5.07 -16.40
N GLN A 613 -13.58 4.06 -15.58
CA GLN A 613 -12.49 3.10 -15.84
C GLN A 613 -12.81 2.19 -17.04
N LEU A 614 -14.05 1.72 -17.15
CA LEU A 614 -14.54 0.95 -18.28
C LEU A 614 -14.54 1.77 -19.57
N ALA A 615 -14.90 3.05 -19.51
CA ALA A 615 -14.84 3.95 -20.66
C ALA A 615 -13.40 4.12 -21.19
N LEU A 616 -12.43 4.32 -20.28
CA LEU A 616 -11.01 4.36 -20.65
C LEU A 616 -10.56 3.04 -21.28
N LEU A 617 -10.82 1.91 -20.61
CA LEU A 617 -10.41 0.60 -21.11
C LEU A 617 -11.05 0.23 -22.44
N SER A 618 -12.33 0.50 -22.63
CA SER A 618 -13.01 0.25 -23.92
C SER A 618 -12.34 1.03 -25.03
N ALA A 619 -12.12 2.33 -24.84
CA ALA A 619 -11.46 3.20 -25.83
C ALA A 619 -10.04 2.75 -26.16
N VAL A 620 -9.31 2.19 -25.18
CA VAL A 620 -7.96 1.66 -25.38
C VAL A 620 -7.97 0.29 -26.05
N CYS A 621 -8.84 -0.63 -25.64
CA CYS A 621 -8.94 -1.99 -26.18
C CYS A 621 -9.46 -2.02 -27.63
N GLU A 622 -10.19 -0.98 -28.05
CA GLU A 622 -10.59 -0.78 -29.45
C GLU A 622 -9.39 -0.42 -30.35
N LYS A 623 -8.31 0.11 -29.78
CA LYS A 623 -7.07 0.39 -30.50
C LYS A 623 -6.19 -0.87 -30.52
N ASN A 624 -5.80 -1.32 -31.71
CA ASN A 624 -4.89 -2.46 -31.82
C ASN A 624 -3.51 -2.08 -31.24
N ALA A 625 -3.05 -2.86 -30.28
CA ALA A 625 -1.69 -2.85 -29.78
C ALA A 625 -1.09 -4.25 -29.93
N ASN A 626 0.21 -4.35 -30.21
CA ASN A 626 0.90 -5.64 -30.27
C ASN A 626 1.00 -6.26 -28.85
N GLN A 627 1.06 -5.40 -27.84
CA GLN A 627 1.05 -5.79 -26.44
C GLN A 627 0.27 -4.75 -25.63
N HIS A 628 -0.64 -5.22 -24.77
CA HIS A 628 -1.37 -4.39 -23.82
C HIS A 628 -1.26 -4.98 -22.42
N LEU A 629 -0.49 -4.30 -21.57
CA LEU A 629 -0.30 -4.63 -20.18
C LEU A 629 -1.22 -3.76 -19.31
N LEU A 630 -2.05 -4.42 -18.50
CA LEU A 630 -2.93 -3.79 -17.53
C LEU A 630 -2.39 -4.02 -16.11
N PHE A 631 -2.28 -2.94 -15.35
CA PHE A 631 -1.77 -2.91 -13.99
C PHE A 631 -2.83 -2.37 -13.04
N THR A 632 -3.14 -3.12 -11.99
CA THR A 632 -4.16 -2.77 -10.99
C THR A 632 -3.66 -3.19 -9.60
N HIS A 633 -4.15 -2.59 -8.52
CA HIS A 633 -3.88 -3.15 -7.20
C HIS A 633 -4.89 -4.26 -6.86
N PHE A 634 -6.19 -4.00 -7.07
CA PHE A 634 -7.22 -5.00 -6.88
C PHE A 634 -6.95 -6.26 -7.71
N THR A 635 -7.09 -7.43 -7.11
CA THR A 635 -6.76 -8.67 -7.80
C THR A 635 -7.88 -9.08 -8.76
N ALA A 636 -7.54 -9.48 -9.99
CA ALA A 636 -8.53 -10.10 -10.86
C ALA A 636 -8.83 -11.55 -10.46
N VAL A 637 -7.82 -12.29 -10.01
CA VAL A 637 -7.87 -13.71 -9.67
C VAL A 637 -7.29 -13.94 -8.28
N SER A 638 -8.12 -14.36 -7.32
CA SER A 638 -7.69 -14.68 -5.97
C SER A 638 -7.83 -16.17 -5.72
N PHE A 639 -6.75 -16.92 -5.94
CA PHE A 639 -6.77 -18.36 -5.81
C PHE A 639 -6.80 -18.77 -4.34
N ASN A 640 -7.79 -19.60 -3.98
CA ASN A 640 -8.06 -20.00 -2.60
C ASN A 640 -6.78 -20.37 -1.84
N GLN A 641 -6.45 -19.61 -0.80
CA GLN A 641 -5.20 -19.75 -0.03
C GLN A 641 -4.96 -21.15 0.55
N TYR A 642 -6.03 -21.92 0.78
CA TYR A 642 -5.97 -23.28 1.31
C TYR A 642 -5.87 -24.36 0.21
N LYS A 643 -6.00 -23.98 -1.06
CA LYS A 643 -5.80 -24.88 -2.19
C LYS A 643 -4.35 -24.78 -2.69
N PRO A 644 -3.63 -25.91 -2.78
CA PRO A 644 -2.31 -25.96 -3.41
C PRO A 644 -2.40 -25.63 -4.90
N PHE A 645 -1.36 -25.01 -5.47
CA PHE A 645 -1.28 -24.74 -6.91
C PHE A 645 -1.23 -26.00 -7.79
N SER A 646 -0.86 -27.14 -7.24
CA SER A 646 -0.96 -28.44 -7.93
C SER A 646 -2.39 -28.89 -8.23
N LYS A 647 -3.42 -28.14 -7.81
CA LYS A 647 -4.84 -28.41 -8.10
C LYS A 647 -5.44 -27.24 -8.90
N SER A 648 -6.34 -27.55 -9.82
CA SER A 648 -7.17 -26.53 -10.48
C SER A 648 -8.32 -26.08 -9.58
N ASP A 649 -8.93 -24.95 -9.91
CA ASP A 649 -10.11 -24.41 -9.24
C ASP A 649 -11.18 -23.95 -10.23
N VAL A 650 -12.43 -23.89 -9.77
CA VAL A 650 -13.59 -23.39 -10.52
C VAL A 650 -14.42 -22.48 -9.63
N TRP A 651 -14.63 -21.26 -10.09
CA TRP A 651 -15.38 -20.17 -9.45
C TRP A 651 -16.48 -19.64 -10.38
N GLY A 652 -17.53 -19.05 -9.81
CA GLY A 652 -18.52 -18.30 -10.58
C GLY A 652 -18.06 -16.85 -10.80
N VAL A 653 -18.13 -16.35 -12.03
CA VAL A 653 -17.78 -14.95 -12.38
C VAL A 653 -18.58 -13.94 -11.55
N ASN A 654 -19.86 -14.25 -11.32
CA ASN A 654 -20.84 -13.41 -10.63
C ASN A 654 -21.09 -13.82 -9.18
N LYS A 655 -20.42 -14.86 -8.67
CA LYS A 655 -20.65 -15.39 -7.32
C LYS A 655 -19.70 -14.73 -6.32
N LEU A 656 -20.22 -13.74 -5.58
CA LEU A 656 -19.46 -12.97 -4.60
C LEU A 656 -19.42 -13.59 -3.19
N SER A 657 -19.92 -14.82 -2.98
CA SER A 657 -19.94 -15.44 -1.64
C SER A 657 -18.72 -16.32 -1.33
N ASP A 658 -17.82 -16.52 -2.29
CA ASP A 658 -16.89 -17.65 -2.27
C ASP A 658 -15.48 -17.22 -1.86
N LYS A 659 -14.70 -18.15 -1.28
CA LYS A 659 -13.31 -17.94 -0.79
C LYS A 659 -12.35 -17.44 -1.88
N GLU A 660 -12.72 -17.70 -3.12
CA GLU A 660 -12.01 -17.40 -4.35
C GLU A 660 -12.21 -15.94 -4.82
N THR A 661 -13.01 -15.14 -4.10
CA THR A 661 -13.32 -13.75 -4.46
C THR A 661 -12.85 -12.72 -3.43
N TYR A 662 -12.12 -13.13 -2.39
CA TYR A 662 -11.50 -12.20 -1.44
C TYR A 662 -10.36 -11.41 -2.09
N GLY A 663 -10.22 -10.12 -1.77
CA GLY A 663 -9.24 -9.26 -2.42
C GLY A 663 -9.54 -8.93 -3.89
N THR A 664 -10.69 -9.38 -4.42
CA THR A 664 -11.07 -9.11 -5.82
C THR A 664 -11.99 -7.90 -5.95
N PHE A 665 -12.29 -7.52 -7.19
CA PHE A 665 -13.19 -6.43 -7.53
C PHE A 665 -14.59 -6.92 -7.93
N VAL A 666 -15.58 -6.03 -7.92
CA VAL A 666 -17.00 -6.38 -8.15
C VAL A 666 -17.52 -5.93 -9.52
N LEU A 667 -17.38 -4.65 -9.86
CA LEU A 667 -17.91 -4.10 -11.10
C LEU A 667 -17.05 -4.48 -12.31
N GLY A 668 -17.61 -4.52 -13.52
CA GLY A 668 -16.82 -4.67 -14.75
C GLY A 668 -16.05 -5.99 -14.95
N ARG A 669 -16.19 -7.00 -14.07
CA ARG A 669 -15.46 -8.30 -14.14
C ARG A 669 -15.61 -8.98 -15.50
N LYS A 670 -16.85 -9.16 -15.97
CA LYS A 670 -17.17 -9.82 -17.25
C LYS A 670 -16.44 -9.15 -18.42
N ALA A 671 -16.41 -7.82 -18.44
CA ALA A 671 -15.72 -7.07 -19.49
C ALA A 671 -14.20 -7.32 -19.46
N LEU A 672 -13.58 -7.28 -18.27
CA LEU A 672 -12.15 -7.56 -18.13
C LEU A 672 -11.80 -8.97 -18.62
N PHE A 673 -12.49 -10.00 -18.12
CA PHE A 673 -12.22 -11.38 -18.53
C PHE A 673 -12.38 -11.58 -20.03
N LYS A 674 -13.43 -10.98 -20.63
CA LYS A 674 -13.65 -11.01 -22.08
C LYS A 674 -12.51 -10.35 -22.86
N TRP A 675 -12.04 -9.17 -22.45
CA TRP A 675 -10.93 -8.49 -23.14
C TRP A 675 -9.61 -9.26 -23.05
N VAL A 676 -9.36 -9.93 -21.93
CA VAL A 676 -8.17 -10.78 -21.78
C VAL A 676 -8.28 -12.05 -22.62
N ASP A 677 -9.45 -12.69 -22.66
CA ASP A 677 -9.68 -13.89 -23.49
C ASP A 677 -9.52 -13.59 -24.98
N GLN A 678 -10.00 -12.41 -25.42
CA GLN A 678 -9.89 -11.91 -26.81
C GLN A 678 -8.51 -11.32 -27.17
N ASP A 679 -7.50 -11.46 -26.32
CA ASP A 679 -6.15 -10.89 -26.51
C ASP A 679 -6.12 -9.37 -26.70
N LYS A 680 -7.18 -8.66 -26.27
CA LYS A 680 -7.19 -7.19 -26.23
C LYS A 680 -6.33 -6.68 -25.08
N ILE A 681 -6.33 -7.41 -23.97
CA ILE A 681 -5.36 -7.25 -22.88
C ILE A 681 -4.50 -8.52 -22.87
N THR A 682 -3.23 -8.36 -23.23
CA THR A 682 -2.33 -9.50 -23.41
C THR A 682 -1.65 -9.94 -22.11
N GLY A 683 -1.63 -9.08 -21.09
CA GLY A 683 -1.18 -9.42 -19.73
C GLY A 683 -1.80 -8.51 -18.66
N HIS A 684 -2.19 -9.10 -17.54
CA HIS A 684 -2.77 -8.41 -16.38
C HIS A 684 -1.91 -8.65 -15.14
N PHE A 685 -1.46 -7.59 -14.50
CA PHE A 685 -0.57 -7.62 -13.34
C PHE A 685 -1.25 -6.94 -12.15
N SER A 686 -1.38 -7.65 -11.03
CA SER A 686 -2.11 -7.14 -9.86
C SER A 686 -1.52 -7.50 -8.50
N GLY A 687 -2.02 -6.89 -7.44
CA GLY A 687 -1.60 -7.08 -6.03
C GLY A 687 -2.65 -7.67 -5.12
N HIS A 688 -2.63 -7.24 -3.85
CA HIS A 688 -3.64 -7.40 -2.78
C HIS A 688 -3.87 -8.80 -2.22
N SER A 689 -3.61 -9.87 -2.99
CA SER A 689 -3.88 -11.24 -2.53
C SER A 689 -2.89 -11.77 -1.48
N HIS A 690 -1.76 -11.08 -1.28
CA HIS A 690 -0.59 -11.55 -0.51
C HIS A 690 -0.03 -12.91 -0.97
N ARG A 691 -0.47 -13.41 -2.14
CA ARG A 691 -0.08 -14.69 -2.72
C ARG A 691 0.39 -14.52 -4.15
N THR A 692 1.68 -14.75 -4.36
CA THR A 692 2.28 -14.80 -5.70
C THR A 692 1.61 -15.88 -6.53
N GLY A 693 1.18 -15.58 -7.75
CA GLY A 693 0.71 -16.64 -8.65
C GLY A 693 0.61 -16.19 -10.09
N ALA A 694 0.81 -17.16 -10.98
CA ALA A 694 0.60 -17.01 -12.41
C ALA A 694 -0.61 -17.88 -12.80
N TYR A 695 -1.64 -17.25 -13.37
CA TYR A 695 -2.94 -17.88 -13.57
C TYR A 695 -3.35 -17.95 -15.04
N LYS A 696 -3.77 -19.15 -15.45
CA LYS A 696 -4.56 -19.35 -16.65
C LYS A 696 -6.03 -19.31 -16.23
N VAL A 697 -6.79 -18.46 -16.89
CA VAL A 697 -8.23 -18.30 -16.64
C VAL A 697 -8.95 -18.52 -17.96
N LYS A 698 -9.93 -19.41 -17.96
CA LYS A 698 -10.79 -19.66 -19.12
C LYS A 698 -12.23 -19.34 -18.74
N LEU A 699 -12.85 -18.42 -19.46
CA LEU A 699 -14.27 -18.09 -19.31
C LEU A 699 -15.12 -19.18 -19.98
N ASP A 700 -16.10 -19.72 -19.26
CA ASP A 700 -17.13 -20.56 -19.85
C ASP A 700 -18.32 -19.68 -20.29
N GLU A 701 -18.60 -19.67 -21.60
CA GLU A 701 -19.64 -18.84 -22.21
C GLU A 701 -21.00 -19.54 -22.36
N GLU A 702 -21.14 -20.81 -21.95
CA GLU A 702 -22.35 -21.60 -22.22
C GLU A 702 -23.62 -21.15 -21.46
N ASP A 703 -23.49 -20.39 -20.35
CA ASP A 703 -24.62 -19.86 -19.56
C ASP A 703 -24.31 -18.43 -19.06
N GLU A 704 -24.99 -17.41 -19.59
CA GLU A 704 -24.77 -16.00 -19.21
C GLU A 704 -25.04 -15.72 -17.71
N ASP A 705 -25.90 -16.49 -17.06
CA ASP A 705 -26.29 -16.31 -15.66
C ASP A 705 -25.40 -17.13 -14.70
N ASN A 706 -24.77 -18.22 -15.18
CA ASN A 706 -23.88 -19.10 -14.39
C ASN A 706 -22.44 -19.20 -14.91
N GLN A 707 -21.93 -18.20 -15.63
CA GLN A 707 -20.56 -18.21 -16.13
C GLN A 707 -19.56 -18.57 -15.03
N THR A 708 -18.76 -19.60 -15.29
CA THR A 708 -17.65 -19.99 -14.43
C THR A 708 -16.32 -19.62 -15.07
N LEU A 709 -15.27 -19.52 -14.27
CA LEU A 709 -13.92 -19.58 -14.83
C LEU A 709 -13.13 -20.77 -14.30
N GLU A 710 -12.43 -21.44 -15.21
CA GLU A 710 -11.47 -22.46 -14.82
C GLU A 710 -10.14 -21.76 -14.52
N VAL A 711 -9.60 -21.96 -13.32
CA VAL A 711 -8.35 -21.35 -12.88
C VAL A 711 -7.31 -22.43 -12.64
N GLU A 712 -6.21 -22.33 -13.39
CA GLU A 712 -4.99 -23.06 -13.08
C GLU A 712 -3.96 -22.08 -12.55
N ALA A 713 -3.38 -22.39 -11.39
CA ALA A 713 -2.38 -21.57 -10.73
C ALA A 713 -1.01 -22.22 -10.78
N ARG A 714 0.04 -21.40 -10.85
CA ARG A 714 1.44 -21.84 -10.76
C ARG A 714 2.25 -20.87 -9.93
N ASP A 715 3.29 -21.39 -9.29
CA ASP A 715 4.26 -20.56 -8.57
C ASP A 715 5.31 -20.06 -9.57
N PRO A 716 5.32 -18.76 -9.93
CA PRO A 716 6.24 -18.25 -10.94
C PRO A 716 7.71 -18.27 -10.51
N ALA A 717 8.00 -18.44 -9.21
CA ALA A 717 9.37 -18.57 -8.73
C ALA A 717 9.90 -20.01 -8.83
N LYS A 718 9.01 -21.01 -8.87
CA LYS A 718 9.35 -22.43 -8.77
C LYS A 718 9.00 -23.22 -10.02
N GLN A 719 8.06 -22.74 -10.84
CA GLN A 719 7.53 -23.43 -12.01
C GLN A 719 7.56 -22.52 -13.24
N LYS A 720 7.73 -23.13 -14.43
CA LYS A 720 7.60 -22.41 -15.69
C LYS A 720 6.13 -22.10 -15.97
N ALA A 721 5.83 -20.84 -16.26
CA ALA A 721 4.49 -20.43 -16.69
C ALA A 721 4.12 -21.02 -18.06
N ASN A 722 2.83 -21.24 -18.27
CA ASN A 722 2.29 -21.65 -19.56
C ASN A 722 2.32 -20.43 -20.51
N PRO A 723 2.60 -20.60 -21.82
CA PRO A 723 2.31 -19.57 -22.83
C PRO A 723 0.93 -18.89 -22.70
N ASP A 724 -0.11 -19.62 -22.28
CA ASP A 724 -1.48 -19.10 -22.12
C ASP A 724 -1.71 -18.30 -20.82
N THR A 725 -0.70 -18.17 -19.96
CA THR A 725 -0.84 -17.49 -18.66
C THR A 725 -0.87 -15.97 -18.86
N LYS A 726 -2.04 -15.37 -18.66
CA LYS A 726 -2.28 -13.92 -18.86
C LYS A 726 -2.42 -13.13 -17.57
N TYR A 727 -2.69 -13.78 -16.44
CA TYR A 727 -2.88 -13.12 -15.15
C TYR A 727 -1.70 -13.39 -14.22
N TRP A 728 -1.15 -12.32 -13.66
CA TRP A 728 0.01 -12.33 -12.79
C TRP A 728 -0.33 -11.57 -11.54
N VAL A 729 -0.41 -12.27 -10.41
CA VAL A 729 -0.66 -11.65 -9.12
C VAL A 729 0.65 -11.63 -8.36
N GLY A 730 1.12 -10.43 -8.06
CA GLY A 730 2.31 -10.18 -7.29
C GLY A 730 2.09 -10.42 -5.81
N THR A 731 3.20 -10.42 -5.09
CA THR A 731 3.23 -10.53 -3.63
C THR A 731 3.69 -9.21 -3.03
N ASN A 732 3.51 -9.11 -1.71
CA ASN A 732 4.12 -8.12 -0.84
C ASN A 732 5.60 -7.90 -1.19
N CYS A 733 5.93 -6.74 -1.75
CA CYS A 733 7.31 -6.39 -2.08
C CYS A 733 8.05 -5.70 -0.91
N GLY A 734 7.34 -5.47 0.20
CA GLY A 734 7.91 -5.05 1.48
C GLY A 734 8.03 -6.18 2.51
N GLY A 735 6.90 -6.77 2.88
CA GLY A 735 6.73 -7.90 3.78
C GLY A 735 6.73 -9.28 3.10
N MET A 736 6.57 -10.33 3.89
CA MET A 736 6.61 -11.72 3.44
C MET A 736 5.27 -12.16 2.83
N GLY A 737 5.31 -12.62 1.59
CA GLY A 737 4.15 -13.26 0.96
C GLY A 737 3.90 -14.68 1.45
N VAL A 738 2.76 -15.25 1.09
CA VAL A 738 2.45 -16.67 1.31
C VAL A 738 2.37 -17.45 0.00
N GLN A 739 2.65 -18.75 0.06
CA GLN A 739 2.56 -19.64 -1.09
C GLN A 739 2.25 -21.08 -0.66
N SER A 740 1.65 -21.87 -1.55
CA SER A 740 1.55 -23.32 -1.40
C SER A 740 1.52 -24.04 -2.74
N LEU A 741 2.48 -24.94 -2.96
CA LEU A 741 2.59 -25.73 -4.17
C LEU A 741 1.84 -27.07 -4.06
N GLU A 742 2.08 -27.83 -2.99
CA GLU A 742 1.51 -29.16 -2.74
C GLU A 742 0.80 -29.26 -1.38
N GLY A 743 0.48 -28.12 -0.75
CA GLY A 743 -0.15 -28.08 0.58
C GLY A 743 0.87 -28.06 1.72
N GLU A 744 2.14 -27.84 1.41
CA GLU A 744 3.20 -27.71 2.40
C GLU A 744 2.91 -26.55 3.36
N LEU A 745 3.24 -26.78 4.64
CA LEU A 745 3.04 -25.83 5.75
C LEU A 745 1.63 -25.24 5.83
N ASN A 746 0.63 -25.96 5.30
CA ASN A 746 -0.77 -25.56 5.27
C ASN A 746 -1.00 -24.13 4.74
N GLY A 747 -0.27 -23.72 3.70
CA GLY A 747 -0.38 -22.37 3.12
C GLY A 747 0.69 -21.38 3.58
N TRP A 748 1.40 -21.67 4.67
CA TRP A 748 2.39 -20.77 5.27
C TRP A 748 3.82 -20.99 4.74
N ASN A 749 3.99 -21.32 3.46
CA ASN A 749 5.31 -21.53 2.84
C ASN A 749 6.05 -20.20 2.54
N LEU A 750 5.93 -19.22 3.44
CA LEU A 750 6.39 -17.82 3.37
C LEU A 750 7.47 -17.53 2.31
N MET A 751 7.29 -16.47 1.55
CA MET A 751 8.17 -16.08 0.45
C MET A 751 8.89 -14.76 0.74
N PRO A 752 10.17 -14.62 0.33
CA PRO A 752 10.88 -13.35 0.47
C PRO A 752 10.17 -12.26 -0.35
N PRO A 753 10.31 -10.97 0.03
CA PRO A 753 9.77 -9.87 -0.75
C PRO A 753 10.30 -9.91 -2.19
N ALA A 754 9.39 -9.71 -3.15
CA ALA A 754 9.69 -9.94 -4.57
C ALA A 754 8.92 -8.99 -5.51
N GLY A 755 9.44 -8.87 -6.73
CA GLY A 755 8.79 -8.22 -7.86
C GLY A 755 8.87 -9.07 -9.13
N TYR A 756 8.15 -8.68 -10.17
CA TYR A 756 8.22 -9.32 -11.47
C TYR A 756 9.05 -8.50 -12.47
N LEU A 757 9.90 -9.19 -13.22
CA LEU A 757 10.46 -8.69 -14.46
C LEU A 757 9.56 -9.15 -15.61
N ILE A 758 9.09 -8.19 -16.41
CA ILE A 758 8.30 -8.41 -17.63
C ILE A 758 9.17 -7.94 -18.78
N GLU A 759 9.75 -8.88 -19.51
CA GLU A 759 10.53 -8.56 -20.70
C GLU A 759 9.61 -8.07 -21.82
N GLY A 760 9.99 -6.99 -22.51
CA GLY A 760 9.07 -6.23 -23.37
C GLY A 760 8.47 -7.03 -24.53
N TYR A 761 9.14 -8.07 -25.02
CA TYR A 761 8.60 -8.93 -26.08
C TYR A 761 7.59 -9.98 -25.57
N ASN A 762 7.45 -10.11 -24.25
CA ASN A 762 6.60 -11.09 -23.58
C ASN A 762 5.47 -10.39 -22.83
N SER A 763 4.23 -10.84 -23.03
CA SER A 763 3.08 -10.36 -22.23
C SER A 763 2.97 -11.05 -20.85
N ARG A 764 4.11 -11.52 -20.33
CA ARG A 764 4.21 -12.38 -19.15
C ARG A 764 5.44 -12.03 -18.32
N ALA A 765 5.39 -12.29 -17.02
CA ALA A 765 6.59 -12.20 -16.20
C ALA A 765 7.60 -13.25 -16.68
N SER A 766 8.81 -12.81 -17.02
CA SER A 766 9.92 -13.69 -17.39
C SER A 766 10.68 -14.18 -16.16
N LYS A 767 10.66 -13.41 -15.06
CA LYS A 767 11.41 -13.72 -13.84
C LYS A 767 10.77 -13.12 -12.59
N VAL A 768 10.88 -13.84 -11.47
CA VAL A 768 10.66 -13.32 -10.12
C VAL A 768 11.99 -12.81 -9.56
N VAL A 769 12.04 -11.54 -9.18
CA VAL A 769 13.23 -10.89 -8.60
C VAL A 769 13.00 -10.73 -7.10
N THR A 770 13.89 -11.27 -6.27
CA THR A 770 13.70 -11.32 -4.81
C THR A 770 14.71 -10.46 -4.05
N ALA A 771 14.33 -9.98 -2.87
CA ALA A 771 15.14 -9.14 -1.98
C ALA A 771 15.96 -9.93 -0.93
N THR A 772 16.40 -11.17 -1.23
CA THR A 772 16.97 -12.11 -0.24
C THR A 772 18.36 -11.77 0.31
N GLU A 773 19.04 -10.76 -0.24
CA GLU A 773 20.42 -10.43 0.15
C GLU A 773 20.53 -9.78 1.54
N LYS A 774 19.40 -9.38 2.13
CA LYS A 774 19.31 -8.89 3.50
C LYS A 774 18.75 -9.99 4.40
N ARG A 775 19.47 -10.35 5.47
CA ARG A 775 19.10 -11.45 6.40
C ARG A 775 17.67 -11.34 6.93
N ASN A 776 17.17 -10.12 7.12
CA ASN A 776 15.81 -9.87 7.61
C ASN A 776 14.72 -9.94 6.53
N ALA A 777 15.09 -10.07 5.25
CA ALA A 777 14.16 -10.30 4.12
C ALA A 777 14.11 -11.78 3.69
N GLN A 778 14.83 -12.67 4.39
CA GLN A 778 14.69 -14.12 4.22
C GLN A 778 13.68 -14.69 5.25
N PRO A 779 12.63 -15.41 4.82
CA PRO A 779 11.65 -16.00 5.72
C PRO A 779 12.29 -16.95 6.74
N ARG A 780 11.86 -16.92 8.00
CA ARG A 780 12.34 -17.84 9.03
C ARG A 780 11.46 -19.07 9.14
N PHE A 781 12.06 -20.27 9.17
CA PHE A 781 11.29 -21.50 9.27
C PHE A 781 10.48 -21.59 10.57
N CYS A 782 11.03 -21.08 11.68
CA CYS A 782 10.33 -21.02 12.96
C CYS A 782 9.02 -20.22 12.91
N VAL A 783 8.95 -19.17 12.07
CA VAL A 783 7.72 -18.36 11.91
C VAL A 783 6.63 -19.20 11.24
N ALA A 784 6.94 -19.91 10.16
CA ALA A 784 5.96 -20.79 9.51
C ALA A 784 5.41 -21.87 10.47
N LEU A 785 6.28 -22.50 11.27
CA LEU A 785 5.85 -23.49 12.27
C LEU A 785 4.95 -22.89 13.35
N ASP A 786 5.27 -21.67 13.81
CA ASP A 786 4.48 -20.94 14.80
C ASP A 786 3.05 -20.69 14.31
N TYR A 787 2.91 -20.33 13.04
CA TYR A 787 1.62 -20.05 12.43
C TYR A 787 0.82 -21.32 12.16
N MET A 788 1.46 -22.40 11.73
CA MET A 788 0.78 -23.70 11.67
C MET A 788 0.26 -24.12 13.05
N GLN A 789 1.02 -23.85 14.11
CA GLN A 789 0.65 -24.22 15.47
C GLN A 789 -0.50 -23.40 16.02
N PHE A 790 -0.44 -22.08 15.86
CA PHE A 790 -1.39 -21.17 16.50
C PHE A 790 -2.54 -20.75 15.59
N VAL A 791 -2.30 -20.49 14.30
CA VAL A 791 -3.33 -20.01 13.36
C VAL A 791 -4.10 -21.18 12.75
N GLU A 792 -3.39 -22.23 12.34
CA GLU A 792 -4.00 -23.42 11.73
C GLU A 792 -4.35 -24.51 12.76
N GLU A 793 -4.09 -24.24 14.04
CA GLU A 793 -4.35 -25.13 15.18
C GLU A 793 -3.80 -26.56 14.98
N LYS A 794 -2.66 -26.69 14.28
CA LYS A 794 -1.99 -27.97 14.03
C LYS A 794 -0.99 -28.29 15.12
N LYS A 795 -1.04 -29.50 15.66
CA LYS A 795 0.01 -29.99 16.56
C LYS A 795 1.29 -30.24 15.75
N ILE A 796 2.36 -29.49 16.02
CA ILE A 796 3.60 -29.62 15.25
C ILE A 796 4.61 -30.52 15.96
N ILE A 797 4.93 -30.24 17.22
CA ILE A 797 5.91 -30.99 18.00
C ILE A 797 5.33 -31.35 19.37
N ALA A 798 5.59 -32.58 19.81
CA ALA A 798 5.33 -33.01 21.18
C ALA A 798 6.45 -33.91 21.71
N TRP A 799 6.62 -33.92 23.03
CA TRP A 799 7.56 -34.78 23.74
C TRP A 799 6.81 -35.69 24.69
N ASN A 800 7.13 -36.98 24.67
CA ASN A 800 6.55 -37.97 25.57
C ASN A 800 7.65 -38.50 26.48
N PHE A 801 7.46 -38.31 27.78
CA PHE A 801 8.27 -38.88 28.85
C PHE A 801 7.58 -40.17 29.29
N LEU A 802 8.16 -41.31 28.93
CA LEU A 802 7.69 -42.63 29.35
C LEU A 802 8.02 -42.82 30.81
N THR A 803 7.02 -43.12 31.63
CA THR A 803 7.19 -43.28 33.07
C THR A 803 6.85 -44.70 33.49
N GLY A 804 7.67 -45.28 34.37
CA GLY A 804 7.41 -46.64 34.85
C GLY A 804 6.15 -46.70 35.72
N PRO A 805 5.54 -47.88 35.89
CA PRO A 805 4.37 -48.06 36.75
C PRO A 805 4.66 -47.54 38.17
N ARG A 806 3.72 -46.79 38.77
CA ARG A 806 3.83 -46.29 40.16
C ARG A 806 3.90 -47.45 41.15
N MET A 807 5.10 -47.98 41.39
CA MET A 807 5.34 -48.95 42.46
C MET A 807 5.42 -48.19 43.79
N ASN A 808 4.26 -48.10 44.47
CA ASN A 808 4.01 -47.62 45.84
C ASN A 808 3.48 -46.18 45.99
N TYR A 809 2.35 -46.08 46.70
CA TYR A 809 1.64 -44.84 47.09
C TYR A 809 2.43 -43.91 48.04
N THR A 810 3.70 -44.21 48.34
CA THR A 810 4.55 -43.45 49.28
C THR A 810 5.79 -42.83 48.63
N ALA A 811 6.07 -43.08 47.35
CA ALA A 811 7.20 -42.47 46.64
C ALA A 811 6.75 -41.28 45.80
N SER A 812 7.31 -40.10 46.08
CA SER A 812 6.93 -38.81 45.47
C SER A 812 7.56 -38.51 44.11
N ALA A 813 8.25 -39.47 43.46
CA ALA A 813 8.99 -39.21 42.22
C ALA A 813 8.67 -40.24 41.14
N THR A 814 8.08 -39.76 40.05
CA THR A 814 7.84 -40.52 38.82
C THR A 814 9.17 -40.76 38.09
N GLN A 815 9.64 -42.01 37.98
CA GLN A 815 10.87 -42.33 37.25
C GLN A 815 10.63 -42.30 35.73
N VAL A 816 11.47 -41.57 35.00
CA VAL A 816 11.41 -41.50 33.52
C VAL A 816 12.31 -42.59 32.93
N GLU A 817 11.73 -43.46 32.10
CA GLU A 817 12.42 -44.57 31.43
C GLU A 817 12.87 -44.23 29.99
N GLY A 818 12.24 -43.24 29.37
CA GLY A 818 12.61 -42.80 28.03
C GLY A 818 11.96 -41.48 27.62
N ILE A 819 12.58 -40.77 26.67
CA ILE A 819 12.03 -39.55 26.07
C ILE A 819 11.89 -39.78 24.57
N THR A 820 10.72 -39.48 24.03
CA THR A 820 10.49 -39.49 22.58
C THR A 820 9.91 -38.17 22.14
N MET A 821 10.28 -37.70 20.95
CA MET A 821 9.73 -36.51 20.34
C MET A 821 9.06 -36.88 19.02
N THR A 822 7.87 -36.36 18.77
CA THR A 822 7.17 -36.51 17.50
C THR A 822 7.06 -35.16 16.80
N VAL A 823 7.19 -35.18 15.47
CA VAL A 823 6.91 -34.04 14.61
C VAL A 823 5.88 -34.44 13.56
N GLU A 824 4.81 -33.66 13.42
CA GLU A 824 3.67 -33.93 12.56
C GLU A 824 3.39 -32.75 11.63
N ASN A 825 2.54 -32.96 10.62
CA ASN A 825 2.01 -31.92 9.71
C ASN A 825 3.03 -31.21 8.79
N VAL A 826 4.30 -31.62 8.78
CA VAL A 826 5.29 -31.12 7.80
C VAL A 826 5.37 -32.05 6.60
N HIS A 827 4.85 -31.60 5.46
CA HIS A 827 4.72 -32.40 4.25
C HIS A 827 6.09 -32.81 3.68
N HIS A 828 6.22 -34.07 3.21
CA HIS A 828 7.46 -34.61 2.66
C HIS A 828 8.71 -34.51 3.55
N ALA A 829 8.54 -34.29 4.86
CA ALA A 829 9.66 -34.04 5.76
C ALA A 829 10.62 -35.23 5.87
N LYS A 830 11.90 -34.90 6.08
CA LYS A 830 12.97 -35.79 6.52
C LYS A 830 13.45 -35.33 7.89
N PRO A 831 14.14 -36.16 8.70
CA PRO A 831 14.62 -35.71 10.01
C PRO A 831 15.41 -34.39 9.94
N PHE A 832 14.85 -33.33 10.53
CA PHE A 832 15.34 -31.95 10.37
C PHE A 832 15.67 -31.23 11.70
N ILE A 833 15.36 -31.84 12.84
CA ILE A 833 15.76 -31.32 14.15
C ILE A 833 17.24 -31.59 14.40
N ARG A 834 17.99 -30.55 14.79
CA ARG A 834 19.41 -30.59 15.14
C ARG A 834 19.64 -30.64 16.64
N GLY A 835 18.88 -29.88 17.41
CA GLY A 835 19.09 -29.71 18.85
C GLY A 835 17.83 -29.26 19.56
N VAL A 836 17.69 -29.63 20.82
CA VAL A 836 16.55 -29.27 21.67
C VAL A 836 17.05 -28.92 23.07
N THR A 837 16.65 -27.76 23.57
CA THR A 837 16.98 -27.31 24.93
C THR A 837 15.72 -26.80 25.62
N PHE A 838 15.40 -27.36 26.79
CA PHE A 838 14.34 -26.83 27.64
C PHE A 838 14.90 -25.74 28.55
N TYR A 839 14.18 -24.63 28.67
CA TYR A 839 14.50 -23.51 29.56
C TYR A 839 13.43 -23.40 30.63
N VAL A 840 13.79 -23.61 31.89
CA VAL A 840 12.86 -23.60 33.02
C VAL A 840 13.21 -22.45 33.95
N TRP A 841 12.23 -21.60 34.29
CA TRP A 841 12.47 -20.46 35.16
C TRP A 841 12.81 -20.90 36.58
N ASP A 842 13.90 -20.37 37.13
CA ASP A 842 14.27 -20.52 38.53
C ASP A 842 13.95 -19.21 39.29
N SER A 843 13.01 -19.28 40.22
CA SER A 843 12.57 -18.11 41.00
C SER A 843 13.59 -17.62 42.02
N GLN A 844 14.50 -18.49 42.48
CA GLN A 844 15.53 -18.14 43.46
C GLN A 844 16.63 -17.30 42.80
N TYR A 845 17.08 -17.73 41.62
CA TYR A 845 18.16 -17.06 40.91
C TYR A 845 17.67 -16.04 39.88
N LYS A 846 16.36 -16.01 39.59
CA LYS A 846 15.73 -15.15 38.57
C LYS A 846 16.37 -15.31 37.18
N ILE A 847 16.68 -16.55 36.81
CA ILE A 847 17.26 -16.92 35.51
C ILE A 847 16.53 -18.13 34.93
N PHE A 848 16.70 -18.38 33.63
CA PHE A 848 16.31 -19.65 33.03
C PHE A 848 17.44 -20.67 33.15
N MET A 849 17.14 -21.83 33.74
CA MET A 849 18.01 -22.99 33.75
C MET A 849 17.80 -23.78 32.46
N ASP A 850 18.89 -24.19 31.80
CA ASP A 850 18.85 -24.92 30.55
C ASP A 850 19.04 -26.44 30.74
N TYR A 851 18.25 -27.22 29.99
CA TYR A 851 18.27 -28.67 30.00
C TYR A 851 18.32 -29.15 28.55
N SER A 852 19.54 -29.36 28.05
CA SER A 852 19.80 -29.77 26.67
C SER A 852 19.58 -31.27 26.50
N ILE A 853 18.72 -31.64 25.56
CA ILE A 853 18.40 -33.03 25.22
C ILE A 853 19.25 -33.49 24.04
N THR A 854 19.74 -34.72 24.10
CA THR A 854 20.43 -35.38 22.99
C THR A 854 19.40 -36.06 22.08
N ILE A 855 19.52 -35.83 20.76
CA ILE A 855 18.75 -36.54 19.74
C ILE A 855 19.54 -37.78 19.32
N ASP A 856 19.11 -38.96 19.74
CA ASP A 856 19.85 -40.21 19.54
C ASP A 856 19.62 -40.77 18.12
N SER A 857 18.39 -40.68 17.63
CA SER A 857 17.99 -41.11 16.28
C SER A 857 16.71 -40.42 15.83
N GLY A 858 16.52 -40.30 14.52
CA GLY A 858 15.29 -39.77 13.91
C GLY A 858 14.86 -40.65 12.74
N SER A 859 13.59 -41.00 12.68
CA SER A 859 13.01 -41.82 11.61
C SER A 859 11.66 -41.29 11.18
N ARG A 860 11.26 -41.54 9.93
CA ARG A 860 9.92 -41.24 9.44
C ARG A 860 9.05 -42.48 9.52
N GLN A 861 7.90 -42.37 10.18
CA GLN A 861 6.86 -43.38 10.22
C GLN A 861 5.58 -42.78 9.66
N ARG A 862 5.18 -43.18 8.44
CA ARG A 862 4.07 -42.56 7.69
C ARG A 862 4.27 -41.04 7.58
N ASP A 863 3.38 -40.25 8.19
CA ASP A 863 3.38 -38.79 8.15
C ASP A 863 3.94 -38.14 9.43
N THR A 864 4.53 -38.95 10.32
CA THR A 864 5.13 -38.49 11.57
C THR A 864 6.63 -38.76 11.56
N LEU A 865 7.44 -37.76 11.92
CA LEU A 865 8.84 -37.98 12.29
C LEU A 865 8.90 -38.33 13.78
N ARG A 866 9.56 -39.44 14.11
CA ARG A 866 9.80 -39.86 15.48
C ARG A 866 11.28 -39.78 15.79
N TYR A 867 11.59 -39.15 16.92
CA TYR A 867 12.94 -39.02 17.45
C TYR A 867 13.02 -39.71 18.81
N ASN A 868 14.06 -40.51 18.99
CA ASN A 868 14.43 -41.02 20.31
C ASN A 868 15.42 -40.05 20.93
N CYS A 869 15.18 -39.71 22.19
CA CYS A 869 15.90 -38.67 22.87
C CYS A 869 16.40 -39.13 24.24
N SER A 870 17.51 -38.57 24.69
CA SER A 870 18.11 -38.87 25.99
C SER A 870 18.52 -37.60 26.74
N HIS A 871 18.52 -37.67 28.07
CA HIS A 871 18.99 -36.61 28.97
C HIS A 871 19.72 -37.27 30.15
N ALA A 872 20.77 -36.63 30.68
CA ALA A 872 21.56 -37.18 31.79
C ALA A 872 20.74 -37.38 33.07
N ASN A 873 19.71 -36.54 33.29
CA ASN A 873 18.78 -36.65 34.41
C ASN A 873 17.34 -36.38 33.94
N PRO A 874 16.67 -37.35 33.30
CA PRO A 874 15.37 -37.12 32.66
C PRO A 874 14.25 -36.90 33.69
N THR A 875 14.35 -37.57 34.86
CA THR A 875 13.42 -37.38 35.98
C THR A 875 13.52 -35.97 36.58
N GLY A 876 14.74 -35.44 36.76
CA GLY A 876 14.95 -34.08 37.26
C GLY A 876 14.44 -33.00 36.29
N LEU A 877 14.64 -33.20 34.98
CA LEU A 877 14.06 -32.34 33.95
C LEU A 877 12.53 -32.32 34.03
N LEU A 878 11.88 -33.50 34.08
CA LEU A 878 10.43 -33.59 34.17
C LEU A 878 9.91 -32.91 35.44
N ALA A 879 10.57 -33.12 36.58
CA ALA A 879 10.21 -32.46 37.83
C ALA A 879 10.33 -30.93 37.75
N ALA A 880 11.39 -30.41 37.13
CA ALA A 880 11.57 -28.97 36.92
C ALA A 880 10.45 -28.38 36.04
N LEU A 881 10.10 -29.06 34.93
CA LEU A 881 9.01 -28.67 34.04
C LEU A 881 7.65 -28.64 34.73
N GLN A 882 7.42 -29.53 35.70
CA GLN A 882 6.17 -29.57 36.47
C GLN A 882 6.14 -28.53 37.60
N ALA A 883 7.29 -28.21 38.19
CA ALA A 883 7.38 -27.32 39.35
C ALA A 883 7.32 -25.83 39.00
N SER A 884 7.78 -25.44 37.80
CA SER A 884 7.92 -24.03 37.44
C SER A 884 6.89 -23.56 36.42
N LYS A 885 6.52 -22.28 36.53
CA LYS A 885 5.88 -21.50 35.47
C LYS A 885 6.63 -20.16 35.40
N PRO A 886 7.22 -19.76 34.26
CA PRO A 886 7.13 -20.34 32.91
C PRO A 886 8.26 -21.32 32.54
N ALA A 887 8.00 -22.16 31.52
CA ALA A 887 8.97 -23.02 30.85
C ALA A 887 8.87 -22.87 29.32
N PHE A 888 10.01 -22.91 28.65
CA PHE A 888 10.15 -22.78 27.20
C PHE A 888 10.98 -23.92 26.64
N VAL A 889 10.89 -24.13 25.35
CA VAL A 889 11.75 -25.02 24.60
C VAL A 889 12.33 -24.27 23.40
N LYS A 890 13.62 -24.48 23.16
CA LYS A 890 14.33 -24.01 21.97
C LYS A 890 14.57 -25.22 21.08
N VAL A 891 14.10 -25.14 19.84
CA VAL A 891 14.29 -26.17 18.82
C VAL A 891 15.16 -25.62 17.70
N GLU A 892 16.29 -26.27 17.44
CA GLU A 892 17.25 -25.91 16.39
C GLU A 892 17.10 -26.84 15.19
N PHE A 893 17.27 -26.29 13.99
CA PHE A 893 17.05 -27.02 12.74
C PHE A 893 18.36 -27.34 12.02
N ASN A 894 18.30 -28.33 11.13
CA ASN A 894 19.32 -28.57 10.12
C ASN A 894 18.76 -28.21 8.72
N HIS A 895 19.65 -28.07 7.74
CA HIS A 895 19.29 -27.70 6.36
C HIS A 895 18.75 -28.86 5.52
N GLY A 896 18.34 -29.97 6.15
CA GLY A 896 17.84 -31.16 5.46
C GLY A 896 16.56 -30.93 4.66
N LEU A 897 15.68 -30.04 5.15
CA LEU A 897 14.42 -29.70 4.45
C LEU A 897 14.63 -28.87 3.19
N ALA A 898 15.69 -28.06 3.10
CA ALA A 898 15.95 -27.20 1.94
C ALA A 898 16.12 -27.98 0.62
N LYS A 899 16.36 -29.31 0.70
CA LYS A 899 16.54 -30.20 -0.45
C LYS A 899 15.32 -31.07 -0.76
N VAL A 900 14.19 -30.87 -0.06
CA VAL A 900 12.96 -31.60 -0.31
C VAL A 900 12.27 -31.00 -1.52
N THR A 901 11.90 -31.85 -2.47
CA THR A 901 11.29 -31.44 -3.75
C THR A 901 9.84 -31.92 -3.86
N ALA A 902 9.02 -31.13 -4.54
CA ALA A 902 7.70 -31.49 -5.05
C ALA A 902 7.79 -32.58 -6.13
N LYS A 903 6.63 -33.07 -6.60
CA LYS A 903 6.53 -34.06 -7.69
C LYS A 903 7.14 -33.59 -9.01
N ASP A 904 7.12 -32.28 -9.26
CA ASP A 904 7.70 -31.67 -10.47
C ASP A 904 9.19 -31.33 -10.32
N GLY A 905 9.80 -31.64 -9.17
CA GLY A 905 11.20 -31.38 -8.87
C GLY A 905 11.48 -30.01 -8.23
N ALA A 906 10.49 -29.14 -8.05
CA ALA A 906 10.69 -27.85 -7.39
C ALA A 906 10.99 -28.00 -5.89
N ASN A 907 11.95 -27.23 -5.36
CA ASN A 907 12.25 -27.25 -3.93
C ASN A 907 11.11 -26.64 -3.11
N LEU A 908 10.67 -27.34 -2.07
CA LEU A 908 9.54 -26.92 -1.23
C LEU A 908 9.94 -25.87 -0.20
N TYR A 909 11.11 -26.00 0.43
CA TYR A 909 11.49 -25.26 1.64
C TYR A 909 12.82 -24.47 1.53
N ASN A 910 13.41 -24.36 0.34
CA ASN A 910 14.74 -23.77 0.16
C ASN A 910 14.80 -22.25 0.39
N GLN A 911 13.66 -21.58 0.48
CA GLN A 911 13.57 -20.15 0.75
C GLN A 911 13.82 -19.80 2.23
N PHE A 912 13.62 -20.75 3.15
CA PHE A 912 13.69 -20.49 4.57
C PHE A 912 15.12 -20.39 5.11
N ASN A 913 15.29 -19.49 6.08
CA ASN A 913 16.38 -19.52 7.03
C ASN A 913 16.09 -20.54 8.14
N PHE A 914 16.98 -21.53 8.29
CA PHE A 914 16.91 -22.58 9.31
C PHE A 914 17.80 -22.30 10.54
N ASP A 915 18.58 -21.22 10.52
CA ASP A 915 19.55 -20.90 11.57
C ASP A 915 18.91 -20.20 12.79
N ASP A 916 17.69 -19.66 12.65
CA ASP A 916 16.95 -19.11 13.80
C ASP A 916 16.12 -20.22 14.47
N PRO A 917 16.34 -20.51 15.76
CA PRO A 917 15.58 -21.53 16.46
C PRO A 917 14.12 -21.14 16.64
N TRP A 918 13.26 -22.14 16.78
CA TRP A 918 11.90 -21.92 17.28
C TRP A 918 11.90 -22.00 18.80
N ILE A 919 11.57 -20.89 19.45
CA ILE A 919 11.47 -20.78 20.90
C ILE A 919 10.02 -20.50 21.25
N TYR A 920 9.42 -21.36 22.08
CA TYR A 920 8.02 -21.23 22.46
C TYR A 920 7.76 -21.82 23.84
N ARG A 921 6.64 -21.41 24.43
CA ARG A 921 6.22 -21.83 25.76
C ARG A 921 5.64 -23.24 25.71
N VAL A 922 6.00 -24.05 26.69
CA VAL A 922 5.53 -25.43 26.84
C VAL A 922 4.83 -25.65 28.17
N ARG A 923 4.02 -26.71 28.24
CA ARG A 923 3.43 -27.21 29.48
C ARG A 923 3.46 -28.74 29.54
N PRO A 924 3.67 -29.35 30.71
CA PRO A 924 3.47 -30.78 30.89
C PRO A 924 1.98 -31.11 31.09
N ILE A 925 1.56 -32.24 30.54
CA ILE A 925 0.22 -32.83 30.67
C ILE A 925 0.43 -34.29 31.07
N THR A 926 -0.14 -34.69 32.21
CA THR A 926 -0.04 -36.08 32.69
C THR A 926 -1.15 -36.94 32.08
N LEU A 927 -0.78 -38.03 31.42
CA LEU A 927 -1.67 -38.98 30.76
C LEU A 927 -1.25 -40.40 31.16
N GLU A 928 -2.00 -41.04 32.06
CA GLU A 928 -1.71 -42.41 32.52
C GLU A 928 -0.23 -42.59 32.95
N GLU A 929 0.52 -43.49 32.30
CA GLU A 929 1.95 -43.79 32.50
C GLU A 929 2.90 -42.94 31.62
N THR A 930 2.42 -41.83 31.05
CA THR A 930 3.22 -40.92 30.22
C THR A 930 2.99 -39.47 30.63
N VAL A 931 4.04 -38.65 30.59
CA VAL A 931 3.87 -37.19 30.62
C VAL A 931 4.18 -36.62 29.24
N GLU A 932 3.15 -36.03 28.63
CA GLU A 932 3.30 -35.31 27.38
C GLU A 932 3.68 -33.86 27.69
N VAL A 933 4.82 -33.39 27.19
CA VAL A 933 5.13 -31.97 27.13
C VAL A 933 4.76 -31.50 25.73
N SER A 934 3.95 -30.46 25.65
CA SER A 934 3.51 -29.88 24.39
C SER A 934 3.53 -28.37 24.47
N PHE A 935 3.23 -27.72 23.34
CA PHE A 935 2.86 -26.31 23.34
C PHE A 935 1.89 -25.97 24.47
N ASP A 936 2.13 -24.83 25.11
CA ASP A 936 1.14 -24.21 25.98
C ASP A 936 0.07 -23.53 25.11
N PRO A 937 -1.22 -23.92 25.19
CA PRO A 937 -2.31 -23.25 24.48
C PRO A 937 -2.42 -21.77 24.82
N ASN A 938 -1.99 -21.37 26.03
CA ASN A 938 -1.92 -19.96 26.44
C ASN A 938 -0.57 -19.31 26.08
N GLY A 939 0.33 -20.07 25.46
CA GLY A 939 1.69 -19.66 25.09
C GLY A 939 1.78 -18.69 23.94
N GLU A 940 0.65 -18.28 23.35
CA GLU A 940 0.58 -17.18 22.38
C GLU A 940 1.00 -15.83 23.00
N PHE A 941 0.62 -15.60 24.26
CA PHE A 941 0.85 -14.33 24.94
C PHE A 941 1.91 -14.45 26.03
N PRO A 942 2.81 -13.46 26.13
CA PRO A 942 3.68 -13.35 27.29
C PRO A 942 2.87 -13.17 28.59
N ASP A 943 3.32 -13.80 29.67
CA ASP A 943 2.79 -13.51 31.01
C ASP A 943 3.37 -12.16 31.47
N TRP A 944 2.68 -11.08 31.11
CA TRP A 944 3.10 -9.71 31.42
C TRP A 944 3.28 -9.46 32.92
N LYS A 945 2.47 -10.11 33.76
CA LYS A 945 2.56 -9.96 35.21
C LYS A 945 3.81 -10.64 35.74
N TRP A 946 4.12 -11.84 35.26
CA TRP A 946 5.37 -12.52 35.58
C TRP A 946 6.58 -11.74 35.06
N LEU A 947 6.58 -11.28 33.80
CA LEU A 947 7.68 -10.49 33.22
C LEU A 947 7.96 -9.23 34.05
N TRP A 948 6.91 -8.47 34.38
CA TRP A 948 7.03 -7.31 35.26
C TRP A 948 7.57 -7.70 36.64
N GLY A 949 7.03 -8.74 37.27
CA GLY A 949 7.47 -9.16 38.61
C GLY A 949 8.91 -9.68 38.65
N ALA A 950 9.31 -10.48 37.66
CA ALA A 950 10.62 -11.10 37.54
C ALA A 950 11.73 -10.07 37.28
N TYR A 951 11.44 -9.07 36.44
CA TYR A 951 12.40 -8.05 36.01
C TYR A 951 12.02 -6.65 36.48
N ARG A 952 11.27 -6.52 37.57
CA ARG A 952 10.87 -5.22 38.13
C ARG A 952 12.08 -4.35 38.45
N ASP A 953 13.13 -4.97 38.99
CA ASP A 953 14.32 -4.30 39.47
C ASP A 953 15.22 -3.78 38.33
N SER A 954 15.14 -4.40 37.14
CA SER A 954 15.83 -3.88 35.95
C SER A 954 15.08 -2.71 35.31
N GLY A 955 13.82 -2.49 35.70
CA GLY A 955 12.96 -1.49 35.10
C GLY A 955 12.69 -1.72 33.62
N ARG A 956 12.91 -2.93 33.09
CA ARG A 956 12.77 -3.26 31.65
C ARG A 956 11.31 -3.45 31.22
N TYR A 957 10.45 -3.87 32.15
CA TYR A 957 9.02 -4.11 31.94
C TYR A 957 8.17 -3.28 32.90
N ILE A 958 6.98 -2.87 32.46
CA ILE A 958 6.01 -2.08 33.23
C ILE A 958 4.82 -2.94 33.66
N ASP A 959 4.16 -2.58 34.76
CA ASP A 959 2.92 -3.24 35.16
C ASP A 959 1.89 -3.09 34.01
N PRO A 960 1.39 -4.20 33.44
CA PRO A 960 0.45 -4.17 32.33
C PRO A 960 -0.83 -3.36 32.62
N LYS A 961 -1.20 -3.19 33.90
CA LYS A 961 -2.33 -2.34 34.30
C LYS A 961 -2.10 -0.86 34.01
N ILE A 962 -0.86 -0.39 34.05
CA ILE A 962 -0.54 1.04 33.84
C ILE A 962 -0.75 1.42 32.37
N VAL A 963 -0.35 0.53 31.45
CA VAL A 963 -0.41 0.78 30.00
C VAL A 963 -1.84 0.61 29.45
N THR A 964 -2.63 -0.26 30.06
CA THR A 964 -3.99 -0.58 29.60
C THR A 964 -5.08 0.32 30.17
N ASP A 965 -4.83 1.06 31.25
CA ASP A 965 -5.84 1.87 31.94
C ASP A 965 -5.64 3.38 31.69
N LYS A 966 -6.65 4.06 31.12
CA LYS A 966 -6.59 5.50 30.78
C LYS A 966 -6.47 6.43 31.99
N ARG A 967 -6.65 5.94 33.22
CA ARG A 967 -6.68 6.79 34.43
C ARG A 967 -5.31 7.05 35.05
N SER A 968 -4.27 6.30 34.72
CA SER A 968 -2.95 6.41 35.36
C SER A 968 -1.94 7.27 34.60
N ALA A 969 -2.08 7.47 33.28
CA ALA A 969 -1.10 8.21 32.47
C ALA A 969 -1.13 9.75 32.61
N HIS A 970 -1.98 10.27 33.51
CA HIS A 970 -2.03 11.70 33.88
C HIS A 970 -1.81 11.94 35.38
N ARG A 971 -1.05 11.06 36.04
CA ARG A 971 -0.49 11.35 37.38
C ARG A 971 1.02 11.50 37.32
#